data_AF-A0A9E7N7X8-F1
#
_entry.id   AF-A0A9E7N7X8-F1
#
_cell.length_a   1.000
_cell.length_b   1.000
_cell.length_c   1.000
_cell.angle_alpha   90.00
_cell.angle_beta   90.00
_cell.angle_gamma   90.00
#
_symmetry.space_group_name_H-M   'P 1'
#
loop_
_entity.id
_entity.type
_entity.pdbx_description
1 polymer ?
#
loop_
_entity_poly.entity_id
_entity_poly.type
_entity_poly.pdbx_seq_one_letter_code
_entity_poly.pdbx_strand_id
1 'polypeptide(L)'
;MSGQDGDEQTSDRDMIQALQAELRETNEGLLALTLEREEHERTLTALHESSRELLHAETAEDVSDLILETTNEVLGLPGVGVYFANEDGTRLSPAATTEYVENRFGSLSSVSPDDSVAWRSFAEQETIVMDDGMTGRDEGLEAAFPSGIWLPLSTHGVLVAVSDGIGVFDADKRQLAGLLAATAEAALDRVEQEKRRRRREAQLEGLVEATGELLGAETVREVCDTVVETAESALSLPITMVAVYDSETGTLRPRAQTAMAETIVDAEQMFDPQAELAWQAFAEKRVTVHDEMAVAPGADADGDTYGVAILPLGRHGVLVIGSRTTDDVHDERLSLARILAASTEPSLARLLATNAESSLDRAERECQLIERDERLHEQNERLTRLNQINDVIRHIDQALVAADSRTAIEQAVCTQLTTAGPYTFAWIGEYDAVHDAVAPQEWGGANDGYLDTIDPREKADSSERGPTERANETQEPQVVEDLLGEPPLPRWRREALKRGYRACIAIPLVYREMRYGVLTVYSDRLETFGDLERTVLVELGETIAYAINAVESKKALVSDEFVEVEIEIRDDAIPFLSVTAEVGCAVELESVVARSDGGYRVFFTTHGTPLEPVLEHMERAFAVDDTRFISENDEECLFECTVDESSFFGTLLGHGAVPQRFRAEGGEGTIAVALPESADVRLFIDTIQATYDHSELLARREQPRERDRQTKSGFTADMDEILTDRQREVLRTAYESGFFESPRERTGSEISDALGVSQPTFNNHLRAAQRKFFELVFESD
;
A
#
# COMPACT_ATOMS: atom_id res chain seq x y z
N MET A 1 47.90 111.28 92.31
CA MET A 1 47.67 111.62 90.89
C MET A 1 48.17 110.46 90.06
N SER A 2 47.38 110.05 89.07
CA SER A 2 47.54 108.85 88.22
C SER A 2 47.11 107.54 88.89
N GLY A 3 45.85 107.53 89.34
CA GLY A 3 45.07 106.30 89.49
C GLY A 3 44.20 106.09 88.24
N GLN A 4 43.75 104.84 88.09
CA GLN A 4 42.75 104.29 87.14
C GLN A 4 43.23 103.53 85.89
N ASP A 5 44.45 103.66 85.37
CA ASP A 5 44.83 102.95 84.12
C ASP A 5 45.38 101.51 84.29
N GLY A 6 45.56 101.00 85.51
CA GLY A 6 46.23 99.70 85.76
C GLY A 6 45.32 98.48 86.01
N ASP A 7 44.08 98.71 86.44
CA ASP A 7 43.12 97.65 86.80
C ASP A 7 42.17 97.33 85.62
N GLU A 8 41.85 98.32 84.78
CA GLU A 8 41.14 98.13 83.50
C GLU A 8 41.98 97.34 82.49
N GLN A 9 43.31 97.56 82.42
CA GLN A 9 44.18 96.84 81.48
C GLN A 9 44.40 95.36 81.82
N THR A 10 44.25 94.95 83.09
CA THR A 10 44.40 93.54 83.50
C THR A 10 43.06 92.80 83.34
N SER A 11 41.94 93.45 83.66
CA SER A 11 40.58 92.93 83.44
C SER A 11 40.24 92.79 81.94
N ASP A 12 40.65 93.74 81.09
CA ASP A 12 40.48 93.62 79.64
C ASP A 12 41.34 92.49 79.06
N ARG A 13 42.53 92.25 79.60
CA ARG A 13 43.43 91.19 79.12
C ARG A 13 42.92 89.79 79.46
N ASP A 14 42.39 89.58 80.66
CA ASP A 14 41.77 88.32 81.07
C ASP A 14 40.43 88.09 80.35
N MET A 15 39.64 89.15 80.13
CA MET A 15 38.40 89.08 79.34
C MET A 15 38.66 88.76 77.86
N ILE A 16 39.72 89.34 77.27
CA ILE A 16 40.17 89.01 75.91
C ILE A 16 40.70 87.58 75.84
N GLN A 17 41.42 87.08 76.84
CA GLN A 17 41.88 85.68 76.86
C GLN A 17 40.73 84.69 77.02
N ALA A 18 39.72 84.99 77.85
CA ALA A 18 38.52 84.17 77.98
C ALA A 18 37.70 84.15 76.69
N LEU A 19 37.46 85.31 76.05
CA LEU A 19 36.80 85.41 74.75
C LEU A 19 37.60 84.69 73.64
N GLN A 20 38.93 84.73 73.66
CA GLN A 20 39.76 84.02 72.68
C GLN A 20 39.74 82.49 72.88
N ALA A 21 39.61 82.00 74.11
CA ALA A 21 39.44 80.58 74.38
C ALA A 21 38.04 80.08 73.94
N GLU A 22 36.99 80.84 74.28
CA GLU A 22 35.60 80.53 73.91
C GLU A 22 35.39 80.60 72.39
N LEU A 23 36.01 81.56 71.69
CA LEU A 23 36.02 81.66 70.23
C LEU A 23 36.81 80.53 69.55
N ARG A 24 37.85 80.00 70.21
CA ARG A 24 38.62 78.87 69.69
C ARG A 24 37.84 77.56 69.82
N GLU A 25 37.18 77.35 70.95
CA GLU A 25 36.33 76.17 71.17
C GLU A 25 35.10 76.18 70.24
N THR A 26 34.48 77.35 70.02
CA THR A 26 33.40 77.48 69.01
C THR A 26 33.89 77.36 67.57
N ASN A 27 35.08 77.86 67.21
CA ASN A 27 35.64 77.66 65.87
C ASN A 27 36.06 76.21 65.62
N GLU A 28 36.63 75.52 66.62
CA GLU A 28 36.96 74.09 66.52
C GLU A 28 35.67 73.25 66.37
N GLY A 29 34.61 73.57 67.11
CA GLY A 29 33.29 72.95 66.94
C GLY A 29 32.60 73.27 65.60
N LEU A 30 32.72 74.51 65.09
CA LEU A 30 32.18 74.90 63.78
C LEU A 30 32.96 74.24 62.63
N LEU A 31 34.29 74.17 62.74
CA LEU A 31 35.15 73.47 61.77
C LEU A 31 34.85 71.98 61.73
N ALA A 32 34.67 71.33 62.89
CA ALA A 32 34.26 69.93 62.98
C ALA A 32 32.91 69.69 62.29
N LEU A 33 31.90 70.51 62.57
CA LEU A 33 30.58 70.42 61.92
C LEU A 33 30.62 70.69 60.41
N THR A 34 31.46 71.62 59.94
CA THR A 34 31.63 71.86 58.50
C THR A 34 32.37 70.73 57.79
N LEU A 35 33.37 70.12 58.45
CA LEU A 35 34.10 68.96 57.91
C LEU A 35 33.19 67.73 57.84
N GLU A 36 32.44 67.45 58.91
CA GLU A 36 31.46 66.36 58.98
C GLU A 36 30.37 66.52 57.91
N ARG A 37 29.90 67.76 57.68
CA ARG A 37 28.96 68.07 56.60
C ARG A 37 29.57 67.88 55.20
N GLU A 38 30.79 68.35 54.96
CA GLU A 38 31.47 68.16 53.67
C GLU A 38 31.76 66.67 53.39
N GLU A 39 32.10 65.90 54.42
CA GLU A 39 32.32 64.46 54.32
C GLU A 39 31.02 63.70 54.03
N HIS A 40 29.92 64.09 54.69
CA HIS A 40 28.59 63.55 54.40
C HIS A 40 28.13 63.89 52.96
N GLU A 41 28.32 65.13 52.48
CA GLU A 41 27.98 65.54 51.11
C GLU A 41 28.84 64.79 50.06
N ARG A 42 30.12 64.52 50.34
CA ARG A 42 30.99 63.68 49.49
C ARG A 42 30.52 62.23 49.45
N THR A 43 30.18 61.65 50.60
CA THR A 43 29.67 60.28 50.71
C THR A 43 28.37 60.09 49.94
N LEU A 44 27.42 61.04 50.06
CA LEU A 44 26.18 61.02 49.29
C LEU A 44 26.40 61.15 47.78
N THR A 45 27.38 61.94 47.35
CA THR A 45 27.71 62.10 45.92
C THR A 45 28.28 60.81 45.35
N ALA A 46 29.24 60.19 46.05
CA ALA A 46 29.80 58.90 45.66
C ALA A 46 28.74 57.79 45.67
N LEU A 47 27.87 57.74 46.69
CA LEU A 47 26.77 56.78 46.75
C LEU A 47 25.77 56.95 45.60
N HIS A 48 25.51 58.19 45.17
CA HIS A 48 24.66 58.46 44.01
C HIS A 48 25.33 58.03 42.69
N GLU A 49 26.65 58.14 42.58
CA GLU A 49 27.40 57.63 41.42
C GLU A 49 27.36 56.09 41.38
N SER A 50 27.68 55.42 42.49
CA SER A 50 27.56 53.97 42.63
C SER A 50 26.13 53.46 42.40
N SER A 51 25.12 54.19 42.87
CA SER A 51 23.71 53.86 42.60
C SER A 51 23.38 53.87 41.11
N ARG A 52 23.99 54.78 40.32
CA ARG A 52 23.80 54.79 38.86
C ARG A 52 24.48 53.59 38.24
N GLU A 53 25.68 53.24 38.67
CA GLU A 53 26.41 52.08 38.16
C GLU A 53 25.65 50.77 38.48
N LEU A 54 25.07 50.64 39.68
CA LEU A 54 24.22 49.50 40.06
C LEU A 54 23.02 49.37 39.13
N LEU A 55 22.35 50.49 38.83
CA LEU A 55 21.24 50.52 37.88
C LEU A 55 21.66 50.27 36.43
N HIS A 56 22.96 50.17 36.11
CA HIS A 56 23.46 49.81 34.77
C HIS A 56 24.12 48.42 34.71
N ALA A 57 24.36 47.76 35.85
CA ALA A 57 24.92 46.41 35.93
C ALA A 57 24.13 45.37 35.10
N GLU A 58 24.83 44.52 34.36
CA GLU A 58 24.21 43.54 33.44
C GLU A 58 24.05 42.15 34.08
N THR A 59 24.85 41.84 35.10
CA THR A 59 24.83 40.56 35.78
C THR A 59 24.67 40.72 37.30
N ALA A 60 24.25 39.65 37.98
CA ALA A 60 24.17 39.64 39.43
C ALA A 60 25.56 39.73 40.08
N GLU A 61 26.60 39.23 39.39
CA GLU A 61 28.00 39.34 39.79
C GLU A 61 28.47 40.80 39.77
N ASP A 62 28.19 41.54 38.70
CA ASP A 62 28.46 42.99 38.62
C ASP A 62 27.79 43.76 39.77
N VAL A 63 26.56 43.36 40.13
CA VAL A 63 25.82 43.97 41.24
C VAL A 63 26.48 43.63 42.57
N SER A 64 26.87 42.39 42.83
CA SER A 64 27.55 42.03 44.08
C SER A 64 28.91 42.72 44.24
N ASP A 65 29.70 42.81 43.17
CA ASP A 65 31.01 43.46 43.19
C ASP A 65 30.87 44.96 43.47
N LEU A 66 29.91 45.61 42.83
CA LEU A 66 29.69 47.04 43.01
C LEU A 66 29.12 47.37 44.40
N ILE A 67 28.26 46.51 44.98
CA ILE A 67 27.83 46.64 46.38
C ILE A 67 29.03 46.49 47.31
N LEU A 68 29.89 45.52 47.04
CA LEU A 68 31.08 45.23 47.84
C LEU A 68 32.02 46.45 47.86
N GLU A 69 32.36 46.96 46.67
CA GLU A 69 33.19 48.15 46.47
C GLU A 69 32.58 49.38 47.14
N THR A 70 31.29 49.66 46.88
CA THR A 70 30.60 50.83 47.45
C THR A 70 30.55 50.76 48.97
N THR A 71 30.27 49.59 49.54
CA THR A 71 30.20 49.44 51.01
C THR A 71 31.58 49.57 51.65
N ASN A 72 32.64 49.08 51.00
CA ASN A 72 34.01 49.18 51.50
C ASN A 72 34.60 50.58 51.36
N GLU A 73 34.53 51.16 50.16
CA GLU A 73 35.23 52.40 49.80
C GLU A 73 34.42 53.67 50.10
N VAL A 74 33.10 53.64 49.90
CA VAL A 74 32.23 54.82 50.09
C VAL A 74 31.68 54.88 51.50
N LEU A 75 31.19 53.77 52.06
CA LEU A 75 30.70 53.72 53.44
C LEU A 75 31.80 53.50 54.48
N GLY A 76 33.03 53.20 54.03
CA GLY A 76 34.19 53.01 54.90
C GLY A 76 34.08 51.77 55.80
N LEU A 77 33.37 50.73 55.36
CA LEU A 77 33.13 49.50 56.12
C LEU A 77 34.04 48.38 55.57
N PRO A 78 35.13 48.02 56.26
CA PRO A 78 36.15 47.14 55.70
C PRO A 78 35.67 45.69 55.50
N GLY A 79 34.76 45.21 56.35
CA GLY A 79 34.23 43.85 56.26
C GLY A 79 32.89 43.79 55.55
N VAL A 80 32.84 43.29 54.33
CA VAL A 80 31.60 43.16 53.55
C VAL A 80 31.51 41.77 52.93
N GLY A 81 30.31 41.22 52.88
CA GLY A 81 29.98 39.99 52.18
C GLY A 81 28.59 40.05 51.59
N VAL A 82 28.42 39.49 50.40
CA VAL A 82 27.12 39.33 49.73
C VAL A 82 26.84 37.84 49.60
N TYR A 83 25.65 37.43 50.03
CA TYR A 83 25.13 36.09 49.80
C TYR A 83 23.99 36.17 48.79
N PHE A 84 23.96 35.28 47.80
CA PHE A 84 22.80 35.09 46.94
C PHE A 84 22.05 33.81 47.28
N ALA A 85 20.73 33.88 47.22
CA ALA A 85 19.88 32.71 47.31
C ALA A 85 19.99 31.89 46.02
N ASN A 86 19.94 30.56 46.16
CA ASN A 86 19.68 29.68 45.03
C ASN A 86 18.25 29.90 44.48
N GLU A 87 17.95 29.37 43.30
CA GLU A 87 16.66 29.57 42.62
C GLU A 87 15.45 29.15 43.49
N ASP A 88 15.63 28.17 44.37
CA ASP A 88 14.58 27.66 45.25
C ASP A 88 14.43 28.45 46.57
N GLY A 89 15.37 29.36 46.88
CA GLY A 89 15.40 30.11 48.14
C GLY A 89 15.74 29.27 49.37
N THR A 90 16.31 28.08 49.17
CA THR A 90 16.60 27.09 50.23
C THR A 90 18.04 27.17 50.75
N ARG A 91 18.93 27.87 50.04
CA ARG A 91 20.34 28.00 50.40
C ARG A 91 20.87 29.37 49.99
N LEU A 92 21.62 30.00 50.88
CA LEU A 92 22.39 31.22 50.61
C LEU A 92 23.84 30.85 50.31
N SER A 93 24.34 31.21 49.13
CA SER A 93 25.73 30.98 48.72
C SER A 93 26.50 32.29 48.66
N PRO A 94 27.75 32.34 49.13
CA PRO A 94 28.55 33.55 49.06
C PRO A 94 28.81 33.92 47.59
N ALA A 95 28.50 35.17 47.24
CA ALA A 95 28.68 35.72 45.90
C ALA A 95 29.94 36.59 45.81
N ALA A 96 30.15 37.48 46.79
CA ALA A 96 31.32 38.35 46.86
C ALA A 96 31.70 38.63 48.32
N THR A 97 32.99 38.88 48.60
CA THR A 97 33.47 39.27 49.94
C THR A 97 34.75 40.09 49.88
N THR A 98 34.98 40.98 50.86
CA THR A 98 36.20 41.78 50.92
C THR A 98 37.39 40.96 51.43
N GLU A 99 38.60 41.30 50.98
CA GLU A 99 39.84 40.69 51.48
C GLU A 99 39.99 40.80 53.01
N TYR A 100 39.41 41.83 53.63
CA TYR A 100 39.42 42.00 55.08
C TYR A 100 38.66 40.87 55.80
N VAL A 101 37.50 40.46 55.27
CA VAL A 101 36.74 39.31 55.79
C VAL A 101 37.51 38.03 55.52
N GLU A 102 38.01 37.83 54.30
CA GLU A 102 38.72 36.60 53.91
C GLU A 102 40.00 36.38 54.73
N ASN A 103 40.78 37.43 54.98
CA ASN A 103 42.00 37.35 55.80
C ASN A 103 41.72 37.06 57.29
N ARG A 104 40.54 37.49 57.79
CA ARG A 104 40.21 37.42 59.21
C ARG A 104 39.38 36.18 59.57
N PHE A 105 38.45 35.79 58.71
CA PHE A 105 37.47 34.73 58.90
C PHE A 105 37.69 33.52 57.97
N GLY A 106 38.44 33.69 56.87
CA GLY A 106 38.57 32.69 55.81
C GLY A 106 37.45 32.81 54.76
N SER A 107 37.38 31.83 53.86
CA SER A 107 36.34 31.79 52.83
C SER A 107 34.95 31.59 53.44
N LEU A 108 33.99 32.41 53.03
CA LEU A 108 32.59 32.26 53.41
C LEU A 108 32.06 30.90 52.93
N SER A 109 31.21 30.27 53.74
CA SER A 109 30.54 29.00 53.41
C SER A 109 29.07 29.25 53.08
N SER A 110 28.46 28.39 52.27
CA SER A 110 27.03 28.46 52.01
C SER A 110 26.23 28.21 53.29
N VAL A 111 25.16 28.97 53.49
CA VAL A 111 24.28 28.92 54.67
C VAL A 111 22.97 28.25 54.26
N SER A 112 22.58 27.21 54.98
CA SER A 112 21.27 26.55 54.86
C SER A 112 20.34 27.03 56.00
N PRO A 113 19.09 26.54 56.12
CA PRO A 113 18.18 26.95 57.20
C PRO A 113 18.66 26.56 58.62
N ASP A 114 19.65 27.28 59.13
CA ASP A 114 20.27 27.17 60.44
C ASP A 114 20.20 28.52 61.20
N ASP A 115 20.58 28.56 62.48
CA ASP A 115 20.43 29.71 63.41
C ASP A 115 21.34 30.95 63.10
N SER A 116 21.83 31.05 61.85
CA SER A 116 22.65 32.12 61.29
C SER A 116 21.88 33.43 61.14
N VAL A 117 22.48 34.58 61.50
CA VAL A 117 21.85 35.90 61.29
C VAL A 117 21.61 36.19 59.82
N ALA A 118 22.49 35.73 58.91
CA ALA A 118 22.28 35.92 57.47
C ALA A 118 21.03 35.20 56.98
N TRP A 119 20.83 33.95 57.43
CA TRP A 119 19.60 33.20 57.09
C TRP A 119 18.36 33.85 57.68
N ARG A 120 18.40 34.28 58.95
CA ARG A 120 17.25 34.95 59.59
C ARG A 120 16.88 36.27 58.90
N SER A 121 17.87 37.09 58.54
CA SER A 121 17.62 38.34 57.79
C SER A 121 16.94 38.06 56.45
N PHE A 122 17.38 37.03 55.71
CA PHE A 122 16.74 36.60 54.47
C PHE A 122 15.32 36.06 54.67
N ALA A 123 15.14 35.13 55.61
CA ALA A 123 13.87 34.44 55.80
C ALA A 123 12.80 35.37 56.40
N GLU A 124 13.18 36.26 57.31
CA GLU A 124 12.27 37.21 57.98
C GLU A 124 12.12 38.52 57.18
N GLN A 125 12.98 38.77 56.18
CA GLN A 125 13.03 40.02 55.41
C GLN A 125 13.21 41.26 56.29
N GLU A 126 13.97 41.10 57.39
CA GLU A 126 14.26 42.16 58.35
C GLU A 126 15.75 42.50 58.37
N THR A 127 16.04 43.80 58.52
CA THR A 127 17.41 44.27 58.74
C THR A 127 17.82 43.99 60.18
N ILE A 128 18.89 43.22 60.37
CA ILE A 128 19.41 42.87 61.69
C ILE A 128 20.67 43.69 61.96
N VAL A 129 20.74 44.37 63.10
CA VAL A 129 21.91 45.17 63.52
C VAL A 129 22.45 44.65 64.85
N MET A 130 23.77 44.52 64.94
CA MET A 130 24.52 44.14 66.12
C MET A 130 25.55 45.24 66.42
N ASP A 131 25.44 45.89 67.58
CA ASP A 131 26.27 47.06 67.95
C ASP A 131 27.36 46.76 69.00
N ASP A 132 27.24 45.64 69.73
CA ASP A 132 28.20 45.16 70.72
C ASP A 132 28.07 43.63 70.82
N GLY A 133 29.20 42.92 70.75
CA GLY A 133 29.23 41.47 70.61
C GLY A 133 28.49 40.79 71.76
N MET A 134 27.40 40.09 71.47
CA MET A 134 26.75 39.25 72.46
C MET A 134 27.59 38.00 72.73
N THR A 135 28.02 37.81 73.98
CA THR A 135 28.62 36.55 74.44
C THR A 135 27.58 35.43 74.38
N GLY A 136 27.70 34.49 73.43
CA GLY A 136 26.87 33.28 73.41
C GLY A 136 26.68 32.54 72.09
N ARG A 137 27.33 32.92 70.98
CA ARG A 137 27.28 32.17 69.72
C ARG A 137 28.70 31.77 69.31
N ASP A 138 28.92 30.48 69.08
CA ASP A 138 30.26 29.89 68.91
C ASP A 138 30.75 29.82 67.44
N GLU A 139 29.92 30.17 66.44
CA GLU A 139 30.26 30.00 65.01
C GLU A 139 29.75 31.14 64.10
N GLY A 140 30.44 31.40 62.99
CA GLY A 140 30.04 32.37 61.95
C GLY A 140 30.69 33.75 62.05
N LEU A 141 30.34 34.65 61.11
CA LEU A 141 30.84 36.03 61.07
C LEU A 141 30.54 36.82 62.37
N GLU A 142 29.45 36.48 63.04
CA GLU A 142 29.01 37.05 64.33
C GLU A 142 30.00 36.78 65.47
N ALA A 143 30.75 35.68 65.42
CA ALA A 143 31.75 35.34 66.43
C ALA A 143 33.10 36.05 66.18
N ALA A 144 33.37 36.43 64.93
CA ALA A 144 34.63 37.03 64.52
C ALA A 144 34.65 38.56 64.64
N PHE A 145 33.48 39.20 64.64
CA PHE A 145 33.35 40.66 64.65
C PHE A 145 32.33 41.15 65.70
N PRO A 146 32.66 42.17 66.51
CA PRO A 146 31.79 42.69 67.57
C PRO A 146 30.59 43.53 67.09
N SER A 147 30.65 44.11 65.89
CA SER A 147 29.50 44.82 65.29
C SER A 147 29.22 44.35 63.86
N GLY A 148 27.96 44.34 63.46
CA GLY A 148 27.54 44.01 62.11
C GLY A 148 26.13 44.45 61.75
N ILE A 149 25.84 44.53 60.45
CA ILE A 149 24.51 44.76 59.88
C ILE A 149 24.26 43.75 58.76
N TRP A 150 23.06 43.17 58.74
CA TRP A 150 22.58 42.24 57.73
C TRP A 150 21.32 42.85 57.10
N LEU A 151 21.39 43.10 55.79
CA LEU A 151 20.33 43.74 55.02
C LEU A 151 19.79 42.74 53.98
N PRO A 152 18.49 42.42 53.98
CA PRO A 152 17.90 41.56 52.97
C PRO A 152 17.90 42.26 51.61
N LEU A 153 18.18 41.49 50.56
CA LEU A 153 18.06 41.89 49.16
C LEU A 153 16.84 41.18 48.54
N SER A 154 15.69 41.28 49.21
CA SER A 154 14.46 40.59 48.83
C SER A 154 14.68 39.07 48.67
N THR A 155 14.20 38.47 47.58
CA THR A 155 14.40 37.05 47.25
C THR A 155 15.81 36.75 46.74
N HIS A 156 16.64 37.75 46.47
CA HIS A 156 17.93 37.55 45.82
C HIS A 156 19.03 37.17 46.78
N GLY A 157 18.96 37.60 48.05
CA GLY A 157 20.04 37.33 49.00
C GLY A 157 20.14 38.27 50.18
N VAL A 158 21.34 38.41 50.73
CA VAL A 158 21.63 39.26 51.91
C VAL A 158 22.97 39.96 51.74
N LEU A 159 22.98 41.27 52.01
CA LEU A 159 24.20 42.06 52.19
C LEU A 159 24.59 42.05 53.66
N VAL A 160 25.85 41.73 53.94
CA VAL A 160 26.43 41.68 55.27
C VAL A 160 27.58 42.66 55.35
N ALA A 161 27.58 43.54 56.35
CA ALA A 161 28.72 44.37 56.68
C ALA A 161 29.09 44.22 58.17
N VAL A 162 30.38 44.06 58.47
CA VAL A 162 30.92 43.74 59.80
C VAL A 162 32.15 44.59 60.13
N SER A 163 32.40 44.83 61.42
CA SER A 163 33.52 45.67 61.89
C SER A 163 34.06 45.25 63.26
N ASP A 164 35.38 45.45 63.47
CA ASP A 164 36.08 45.28 64.77
C ASP A 164 35.76 46.39 65.79
N GLY A 165 35.15 47.51 65.35
CA GLY A 165 34.74 48.59 66.26
C GLY A 165 33.39 48.31 66.90
N ILE A 166 33.15 48.88 68.09
CA ILE A 166 31.86 48.83 68.80
C ILE A 166 31.05 50.08 68.42
N GLY A 167 29.75 49.91 68.11
CA GLY A 167 28.86 51.01 67.75
C GLY A 167 29.21 51.72 66.42
N VAL A 168 29.86 51.00 65.49
CA VAL A 168 30.31 51.56 64.20
C VAL A 168 29.14 51.91 63.27
N PHE A 169 28.01 51.22 63.41
CA PHE A 169 26.80 51.41 62.62
C PHE A 169 25.86 52.41 63.31
N ASP A 170 26.16 53.69 63.21
CA ASP A 170 25.25 54.77 63.65
C ASP A 170 23.99 54.87 62.75
N ALA A 171 23.07 55.76 63.11
CA ALA A 171 21.83 55.95 62.37
C ALA A 171 22.06 56.33 60.90
N ASP A 172 23.09 57.13 60.63
CA ASP A 172 23.41 57.61 59.28
C ASP A 172 23.96 56.49 58.40
N LYS A 173 24.91 55.68 58.91
CA LYS A 173 25.44 54.52 58.18
C LYS A 173 24.39 53.44 57.96
N ARG A 174 23.49 53.20 58.92
CA ARG A 174 22.35 52.28 58.72
C ARG A 174 21.44 52.75 57.58
N GLN A 175 21.17 54.06 57.52
CA GLN A 175 20.34 54.63 56.46
C GLN A 175 21.03 54.54 55.08
N LEU A 176 22.32 54.85 55.00
CA LEU A 176 23.09 54.77 53.76
C LEU A 176 23.24 53.32 53.27
N ALA A 177 23.51 52.36 54.16
CA ALA A 177 23.55 50.93 53.84
C ALA A 177 22.18 50.40 53.40
N GLY A 178 21.09 50.85 54.04
CA GLY A 178 19.72 50.55 53.62
C GLY A 178 19.39 51.07 52.22
N LEU A 179 19.80 52.30 51.89
CA LEU A 179 19.61 52.88 50.55
C LEU A 179 20.38 52.10 49.49
N LEU A 180 21.61 51.69 49.79
CA LEU A 180 22.43 50.87 48.91
C LEU A 180 21.78 49.49 48.68
N ALA A 181 21.33 48.83 49.75
CA ALA A 181 20.64 47.54 49.68
C ALA A 181 19.34 47.61 48.84
N ALA A 182 18.53 48.66 49.02
CA ALA A 182 17.32 48.87 48.21
C ALA A 182 17.64 49.16 46.73
N THR A 183 18.74 49.87 46.45
CA THR A 183 19.17 50.14 45.06
C THR A 183 19.72 48.87 44.40
N ALA A 184 20.46 48.07 45.16
CA ALA A 184 20.94 46.75 44.77
C ALA A 184 19.78 45.79 44.47
N GLU A 185 18.75 45.75 45.33
CA GLU A 185 17.52 44.98 45.10
C GLU A 185 16.90 45.33 43.75
N ALA A 186 16.70 46.62 43.46
CA ALA A 186 16.14 47.07 42.19
C ALA A 186 17.02 46.69 40.97
N ALA A 187 18.34 46.69 41.13
CA ALA A 187 19.27 46.27 40.10
C ALA A 187 19.19 44.75 39.84
N LEU A 188 19.15 43.94 40.89
CA LEU A 188 19.01 42.47 40.81
C LEU A 188 17.68 42.07 40.18
N ASP A 189 16.58 42.73 40.58
CA ASP A 189 15.25 42.56 39.96
C ASP A 189 15.30 42.80 38.45
N ARG A 190 15.98 43.87 38.02
CA ARG A 190 16.11 44.21 36.60
C ARG A 190 16.92 43.17 35.83
N VAL A 191 18.06 42.75 36.37
CA VAL A 191 18.93 41.74 35.75
C VAL A 191 18.18 40.43 35.57
N GLU A 192 17.47 39.98 36.60
CA GLU A 192 16.67 38.75 36.56
C GLU A 192 15.51 38.84 35.57
N GLN A 193 14.80 39.98 35.53
CA GLN A 193 13.74 40.21 34.55
C GLN A 193 14.25 40.21 33.10
N GLU A 194 15.39 40.84 32.84
CA GLU A 194 16.00 40.86 31.50
C GLU A 194 16.45 39.46 31.07
N LYS A 195 17.07 38.70 31.98
CA LYS A 195 17.45 37.30 31.74
C LYS A 195 16.22 36.43 31.41
N ARG A 196 15.12 36.56 32.17
CA ARG A 196 13.86 35.86 31.90
C ARG A 196 13.26 36.25 30.55
N ARG A 197 13.28 37.54 30.19
CA ARG A 197 12.78 38.00 28.89
C ARG A 197 13.58 37.41 27.73
N ARG A 198 14.92 37.48 27.79
CA ARG A 198 15.80 36.91 26.75
C ARG A 198 15.61 35.40 26.59
N ARG A 199 15.53 34.66 27.71
CA ARG A 199 15.24 33.21 27.67
C ARG A 199 13.89 32.94 26.99
N ARG A 200 12.87 33.73 27.31
CA ARG A 200 11.53 33.57 26.72
C ARG A 200 11.48 33.93 25.24
N GLU A 201 12.18 34.97 24.82
CA GLU A 201 12.31 35.32 23.39
C GLU A 201 12.99 34.19 22.62
N ALA A 202 14.12 33.67 23.13
CA ALA A 202 14.81 32.53 22.51
C ALA A 202 13.94 31.26 22.44
N GLN A 203 13.21 30.94 23.52
CA GLN A 203 12.27 29.81 23.54
C GLN A 203 11.16 29.96 22.48
N LEU A 204 10.62 31.19 22.30
CA LEU A 204 9.58 31.45 21.31
C LEU A 204 10.12 31.41 19.87
N GLU A 205 11.31 31.96 19.63
CA GLU A 205 11.98 31.89 18.33
C GLU A 205 12.21 30.44 17.90
N GLY A 206 12.74 29.60 18.80
CA GLY A 206 12.92 28.18 18.52
C GLY A 206 11.60 27.44 18.28
N LEU A 207 10.51 27.81 18.95
CA LEU A 207 9.19 27.22 18.72
C LEU A 207 8.60 27.63 17.35
N VAL A 208 8.84 28.86 16.91
CA VAL A 208 8.43 29.34 15.57
C VAL A 208 9.23 28.61 14.49
N GLU A 209 10.53 28.44 14.67
CA GLU A 209 11.40 27.68 13.77
C GLU A 209 10.94 26.21 13.65
N ALA A 210 10.74 25.55 14.80
CA ALA A 210 10.23 24.19 14.86
C ALA A 210 8.88 24.04 14.15
N THR A 211 7.98 25.03 14.28
CA THR A 211 6.70 25.01 13.56
C THR A 211 6.91 25.00 12.04
N GLY A 212 7.92 25.72 11.53
CA GLY A 212 8.29 25.69 10.12
C GLY A 212 8.78 24.32 9.67
N GLU A 213 9.65 23.68 10.45
CA GLU A 213 10.16 22.33 10.17
C GLU A 213 9.07 21.27 10.23
N LEU A 214 8.22 21.32 11.26
CA LEU A 214 7.07 20.42 11.42
C LEU A 214 6.06 20.55 10.26
N LEU A 215 5.89 21.75 9.70
CA LEU A 215 5.06 21.96 8.51
C LEU A 215 5.71 21.41 7.23
N GLY A 216 7.03 21.25 7.19
CA GLY A 216 7.78 20.67 6.07
C GLY A 216 8.00 19.16 6.15
N ALA A 217 7.87 18.55 7.33
CA ALA A 217 8.15 17.13 7.54
C ALA A 217 7.22 16.21 6.71
N GLU A 218 7.76 15.29 5.92
CA GLU A 218 6.95 14.37 5.10
C GLU A 218 6.66 13.07 5.83
N THR A 219 7.46 12.74 6.86
CA THR A 219 7.35 11.47 7.58
C THR A 219 7.07 11.65 9.07
N VAL A 220 6.40 10.65 9.66
CA VAL A 220 6.18 10.57 11.12
C VAL A 220 7.51 10.64 11.89
N ARG A 221 8.59 10.11 11.33
CA ARG A 221 9.92 10.11 11.96
C ARG A 221 10.49 11.52 12.06
N GLU A 222 10.49 12.26 10.95
CA GLU A 222 10.96 13.66 10.92
C GLU A 222 10.19 14.50 11.93
N VAL A 223 8.87 14.33 12.01
CA VAL A 223 8.04 15.02 13.02
C VAL A 223 8.50 14.69 14.45
N CYS A 224 8.75 13.42 14.76
CA CYS A 224 9.20 13.02 16.10
C CYS A 224 10.59 13.57 16.44
N ASP A 225 11.53 13.51 15.49
CA ASP A 225 12.91 13.97 15.65
C ASP A 225 12.93 15.50 15.90
N THR A 226 12.21 16.28 15.09
CA THR A 226 12.08 17.75 15.27
C THR A 226 11.49 18.10 16.63
N VAL A 227 10.48 17.36 17.11
CA VAL A 227 9.87 17.62 18.43
C VAL A 227 10.88 17.40 19.56
N VAL A 228 11.64 16.30 19.50
CA VAL A 228 12.64 15.99 20.53
C VAL A 228 13.77 17.01 20.52
N GLU A 229 14.30 17.35 19.34
CA GLU A 229 15.37 18.35 19.18
C GLU A 229 14.92 19.74 19.67
N THR A 230 13.70 20.14 19.33
CA THR A 230 13.12 21.42 19.79
C THR A 230 12.94 21.45 21.30
N ALA A 231 12.43 20.36 21.88
CA ALA A 231 12.25 20.28 23.32
C ALA A 231 13.60 20.35 24.07
N GLU A 232 14.62 19.64 23.58
CA GLU A 232 15.96 19.65 24.17
C GLU A 232 16.64 21.01 24.04
N SER A 233 16.71 21.55 22.82
CA SER A 233 17.52 22.73 22.51
C SER A 233 16.80 24.04 22.81
N ALA A 234 15.56 24.20 22.31
CA ALA A 234 14.83 25.47 22.42
C ALA A 234 14.11 25.61 23.78
N LEU A 235 13.54 24.52 24.31
CA LEU A 235 12.82 24.55 25.58
C LEU A 235 13.69 24.19 26.79
N SER A 236 14.93 23.74 26.57
CA SER A 236 15.85 23.29 27.62
C SER A 236 15.25 22.14 28.45
N LEU A 237 14.61 21.18 27.78
CA LEU A 237 13.97 20.00 28.37
C LEU A 237 14.80 18.75 28.05
N PRO A 238 15.82 18.45 28.86
CA PRO A 238 16.85 17.48 28.51
C PRO A 238 16.38 16.02 28.62
N ILE A 239 15.27 15.76 29.31
CA ILE A 239 14.65 14.42 29.36
C ILE A 239 13.38 14.50 28.52
N THR A 240 13.51 14.31 27.21
CA THR A 240 12.36 14.28 26.30
C THR A 240 12.31 13.01 25.46
N MET A 241 11.11 12.49 25.24
CA MET A 241 10.84 11.33 24.38
C MET A 241 9.48 11.46 23.69
N VAL A 242 9.41 11.04 22.43
CA VAL A 242 8.15 10.86 21.68
C VAL A 242 7.94 9.38 21.44
N ALA A 243 6.77 8.87 21.86
CA ALA A 243 6.33 7.51 21.57
C ALA A 243 5.11 7.54 20.67
N VAL A 244 5.11 6.69 19.64
CA VAL A 244 4.04 6.58 18.64
C VAL A 244 3.24 5.31 18.88
N TYR A 245 1.91 5.40 18.73
CA TYR A 245 0.98 4.28 18.83
C TYR A 245 0.97 3.50 17.52
N ASP A 246 1.32 2.22 17.62
CA ASP A 246 1.22 1.26 16.53
C ASP A 246 -0.15 0.58 16.60
N SER A 247 -1.00 0.85 15.60
CA SER A 247 -2.35 0.29 15.53
C SER A 247 -2.40 -1.21 15.21
N GLU A 248 -1.35 -1.79 14.62
CA GLU A 248 -1.29 -3.22 14.30
C GLU A 248 -0.95 -4.04 15.54
N THR A 249 0.02 -3.58 16.32
CA THR A 249 0.45 -4.27 17.54
C THR A 249 -0.30 -3.82 18.78
N GLY A 250 -0.98 -2.66 18.73
CA GLY A 250 -1.67 -2.06 19.86
C GLY A 250 -0.72 -1.54 20.94
N THR A 251 0.51 -1.16 20.57
CA THR A 251 1.56 -0.76 21.53
C THR A 251 2.04 0.68 21.30
N LEU A 252 2.38 1.39 22.39
CA LEU A 252 3.11 2.65 22.33
C LEU A 252 4.61 2.33 22.27
N ARG A 253 5.32 2.87 21.28
CA ARG A 253 6.76 2.61 21.09
C ARG A 253 7.54 3.91 21.00
N PRO A 254 8.67 4.05 21.72
CA PRO A 254 9.59 5.16 21.52
C PRO A 254 9.99 5.28 20.05
N ARG A 255 9.86 6.48 19.49
CA ARG A 255 10.22 6.77 18.10
C ARG A 255 11.41 7.72 17.99
N ALA A 256 11.48 8.68 18.90
CA ALA A 256 12.59 9.62 19.06
C ALA A 256 12.77 9.95 20.54
N GLN A 257 14.01 10.18 20.97
CA GLN A 257 14.33 10.51 22.36
C GLN A 257 15.68 11.23 22.48
N THR A 258 15.80 12.06 23.50
CA THR A 258 17.07 12.68 23.91
C THR A 258 18.02 11.64 24.47
N ALA A 259 19.34 11.90 24.41
CA ALA A 259 20.35 11.00 24.96
C ALA A 259 20.20 10.79 26.48
N MET A 260 19.75 11.83 27.20
CA MET A 260 19.51 11.73 28.63
C MET A 260 18.25 10.91 28.93
N ALA A 261 17.18 11.05 28.13
CA ALA A 261 16.00 10.17 28.25
C ALA A 261 16.35 8.70 27.96
N GLU A 262 17.20 8.41 26.97
CA GLU A 262 17.64 7.04 26.68
C GLU A 262 18.37 6.38 27.86
N THR A 263 19.09 7.17 28.65
CA THR A 263 19.87 6.67 29.79
C THR A 263 19.02 6.55 31.06
N ILE A 264 18.10 7.49 31.28
CA ILE A 264 17.36 7.62 32.55
C ILE A 264 16.00 6.91 32.49
N VAL A 265 15.29 6.94 31.37
CA VAL A 265 13.89 6.48 31.32
C VAL A 265 13.84 4.97 31.08
N ASP A 266 13.18 4.22 31.97
CA ASP A 266 12.83 2.82 31.68
C ASP A 266 11.65 2.78 30.70
N ALA A 267 11.95 2.65 29.41
CA ALA A 267 10.93 2.61 28.36
C ALA A 267 10.02 1.38 28.46
N GLU A 268 10.52 0.23 28.95
CA GLU A 268 9.69 -0.97 29.09
C GLU A 268 8.61 -0.74 30.14
N GLN A 269 8.95 -0.15 31.28
CA GLN A 269 7.98 0.16 32.34
C GLN A 269 7.10 1.38 32.00
N MET A 270 7.66 2.40 31.33
CA MET A 270 6.91 3.62 31.00
C MET A 270 5.77 3.38 29.99
N PHE A 271 5.97 2.51 29.02
CA PHE A 271 4.99 2.20 27.97
C PHE A 271 4.25 0.88 28.19
N ASP A 272 4.48 0.20 29.33
CA ASP A 272 3.74 -0.99 29.72
C ASP A 272 2.24 -0.66 29.83
N PRO A 273 1.37 -1.35 29.07
CA PRO A 273 -0.08 -1.22 29.21
C PRO A 273 -0.61 -1.47 30.62
N GLN A 274 0.12 -2.20 31.47
CA GLN A 274 -0.26 -2.49 32.86
C GLN A 274 0.22 -1.44 33.86
N ALA A 275 1.26 -0.64 33.53
CA ALA A 275 1.80 0.40 34.42
C ALA A 275 1.02 1.73 34.31
N GLU A 276 0.14 1.86 33.31
CA GLU A 276 -0.81 2.96 33.07
C GLU A 276 -0.24 4.39 32.90
N LEU A 277 1.04 4.68 33.17
CA LEU A 277 1.59 6.06 33.11
C LEU A 277 1.37 6.76 31.75
N ALA A 278 2.01 6.27 30.69
CA ALA A 278 1.86 6.84 29.35
C ALA A 278 0.49 6.52 28.73
N TRP A 279 -0.04 5.33 29.03
CA TRP A 279 -1.32 4.86 28.51
C TRP A 279 -2.51 5.67 29.00
N GLN A 280 -2.48 6.14 30.24
CA GLN A 280 -3.51 6.99 30.81
C GLN A 280 -3.60 8.32 30.05
N ALA A 281 -2.47 8.97 29.80
CA ALA A 281 -2.45 10.20 29.00
C ALA A 281 -2.96 9.99 27.57
N PHE A 282 -2.51 8.91 26.92
CA PHE A 282 -2.92 8.56 25.56
C PHE A 282 -4.42 8.27 25.45
N ALA A 283 -4.94 7.40 26.32
CA ALA A 283 -6.34 6.96 26.29
C ALA A 283 -7.30 8.08 26.70
N GLU A 284 -6.95 8.86 27.74
CA GLU A 284 -7.79 9.94 28.24
C GLU A 284 -7.63 11.26 27.45
N LYS A 285 -6.63 11.35 26.56
CA LYS A 285 -6.30 12.56 25.78
C LYS A 285 -6.16 13.82 26.63
N ARG A 286 -5.54 13.69 27.79
CA ARG A 286 -5.20 14.80 28.66
C ARG A 286 -3.75 14.69 29.11
N VAL A 287 -3.17 15.83 29.43
CA VAL A 287 -1.85 15.88 30.04
C VAL A 287 -1.92 15.24 31.44
N THR A 288 -1.07 14.25 31.69
CA THR A 288 -0.85 13.66 33.02
C THR A 288 0.50 14.12 33.54
N VAL A 289 0.61 14.26 34.87
CA VAL A 289 1.87 14.57 35.54
C VAL A 289 2.01 13.63 36.71
N HIS A 290 3.22 13.11 36.86
CA HIS A 290 3.58 12.13 37.86
C HIS A 290 4.86 12.58 38.56
N ASP A 291 4.88 12.36 39.86
CA ASP A 291 5.90 12.91 40.76
C ASP A 291 7.16 12.04 40.77
N GLU A 292 6.95 10.76 40.51
CA GLU A 292 7.98 9.73 40.44
C GLU A 292 7.87 9.01 39.11
N MET A 293 9.02 8.87 38.44
CA MET A 293 9.19 8.13 37.20
C MET A 293 10.17 6.99 37.45
N ALA A 294 9.86 5.80 36.91
CA ALA A 294 10.78 4.68 36.94
C ALA A 294 12.07 5.00 36.17
N VAL A 295 13.20 4.78 36.82
CA VAL A 295 14.53 5.01 36.25
C VAL A 295 15.09 3.70 35.70
N ALA A 296 15.75 3.77 34.55
CA ALA A 296 16.33 2.62 33.87
C ALA A 296 17.36 1.88 34.77
N PRO A 297 17.41 0.53 34.72
CA PRO A 297 18.34 -0.25 35.53
C PRO A 297 19.81 0.11 35.22
N GLY A 298 20.53 0.64 36.21
CA GLY A 298 21.94 0.99 36.08
C GLY A 298 22.23 2.45 35.69
N ALA A 299 21.22 3.31 35.60
CA ALA A 299 21.45 4.74 35.68
C ALA A 299 21.93 5.09 37.11
N ASP A 300 23.05 5.80 37.24
CA ASP A 300 23.54 6.35 38.51
C ASP A 300 22.57 7.46 38.99
N ALA A 301 21.37 7.07 39.45
CA ALA A 301 20.46 7.95 40.16
C ALA A 301 20.91 7.99 41.62
N ASP A 302 21.78 8.94 41.94
CA ASP A 302 22.36 9.17 43.27
C ASP A 302 21.29 9.72 44.23
N GLY A 303 20.23 8.93 44.49
CA GLY A 303 19.08 9.32 45.32
C GLY A 303 18.13 10.35 44.69
N ASP A 304 18.33 10.75 43.43
CA ASP A 304 17.45 11.73 42.78
C ASP A 304 16.11 11.14 42.33
N THR A 305 15.03 11.81 42.70
CA THR A 305 13.69 11.54 42.19
C THR A 305 13.46 12.33 40.88
N TYR A 306 12.73 11.77 39.92
CA TYR A 306 12.38 12.44 38.66
C TYR A 306 10.88 12.54 38.49
N GLY A 307 10.39 13.76 38.28
CA GLY A 307 9.00 14.01 37.88
C GLY A 307 8.85 13.98 36.37
N VAL A 308 7.70 13.54 35.88
CA VAL A 308 7.39 13.42 34.44
C VAL A 308 6.03 14.00 34.09
N ALA A 309 5.98 14.75 32.97
CA ALA A 309 4.76 15.19 32.32
C ALA A 309 4.58 14.46 30.99
N ILE A 310 3.38 13.96 30.75
CA ILE A 310 3.04 13.19 29.54
C ILE A 310 1.91 13.93 28.81
N LEU A 311 2.19 14.32 27.57
CA LEU A 311 1.31 15.10 26.72
C LEU A 311 0.79 14.21 25.58
N PRO A 312 -0.52 14.10 25.37
CA PRO A 312 -1.07 13.33 24.25
C PRO A 312 -0.80 14.04 22.92
N LEU A 313 -0.46 13.26 21.89
CA LEU A 313 -0.32 13.68 20.50
C LEU A 313 -1.54 13.18 19.70
N GLY A 314 -2.74 13.48 20.18
CA GLY A 314 -3.99 13.04 19.57
C GLY A 314 -4.15 11.51 19.58
N ARG A 315 -4.29 10.92 18.39
CA ARG A 315 -4.37 9.45 18.20
C ARG A 315 -3.01 8.80 17.95
N HIS A 316 -1.97 9.61 17.81
CA HIS A 316 -0.67 9.17 17.28
C HIS A 316 0.28 8.71 18.36
N GLY A 317 0.11 9.14 19.61
CA GLY A 317 0.96 8.71 20.71
C GLY A 317 1.09 9.77 21.79
N VAL A 318 2.27 9.86 22.41
CA VAL A 318 2.54 10.76 23.53
C VAL A 318 3.93 11.39 23.45
N LEU A 319 4.05 12.59 23.98
CA LEU A 319 5.29 13.30 24.27
C LEU A 319 5.53 13.24 25.79
N VAL A 320 6.68 12.71 26.19
CA VAL A 320 7.11 12.56 27.58
C VAL A 320 8.22 13.56 27.85
N ILE A 321 8.09 14.29 28.95
CA ILE A 321 9.03 15.33 29.39
C ILE A 321 9.33 15.12 30.87
N GLY A 322 10.60 14.93 31.23
CA GLY A 322 11.06 14.72 32.60
C GLY A 322 11.91 15.86 33.15
N SER A 323 11.94 15.98 34.47
CA SER A 323 12.85 16.87 35.21
C SER A 323 13.33 16.21 36.50
N ARG A 324 14.52 16.60 36.97
CA ARG A 324 15.02 16.21 38.30
C ARG A 324 14.24 16.96 39.37
N THR A 325 13.80 16.25 40.41
CA THR A 325 13.28 16.81 41.65
C THR A 325 14.27 16.52 42.77
N THR A 326 14.79 17.55 43.42
CA THR A 326 15.72 17.41 44.55
C THR A 326 14.95 17.08 45.83
N ASP A 327 15.45 16.11 46.58
CA ASP A 327 14.80 15.47 47.75
C ASP A 327 14.76 16.33 49.04
N ASP A 328 15.17 17.61 49.01
CA ASP A 328 15.54 18.35 50.23
C ASP A 328 14.44 19.23 50.85
N VAL A 329 13.15 18.98 50.56
CA VAL A 329 12.04 19.73 51.17
C VAL A 329 11.02 18.78 51.79
N HIS A 330 10.99 18.76 53.12
CA HIS A 330 10.02 18.05 53.97
C HIS A 330 8.58 18.62 53.90
N ASP A 331 8.16 19.19 52.77
CA ASP A 331 6.85 19.79 52.61
C ASP A 331 6.14 19.19 51.37
N GLU A 332 5.38 18.12 51.62
CA GLU A 332 4.61 17.29 50.67
C GLU A 332 3.59 18.06 49.80
N ARG A 333 3.56 19.40 49.81
CA ARG A 333 2.58 20.21 49.08
C ARG A 333 3.17 21.13 48.01
N LEU A 334 4.49 21.20 47.86
CA LEU A 334 5.12 22.27 47.08
C LEU A 334 5.98 21.84 45.88
N SER A 335 6.01 20.56 45.50
CA SER A 335 6.95 20.11 44.46
C SER A 335 6.37 20.08 43.04
N LEU A 336 5.05 19.90 42.85
CA LEU A 336 4.51 19.57 41.50
C LEU A 336 3.55 20.58 40.90
N ALA A 337 2.89 21.36 41.75
CA ALA A 337 2.29 22.61 41.33
C ALA A 337 3.38 23.62 40.89
N ARG A 338 4.65 23.50 41.28
CA ARG A 338 5.71 24.42 40.83
C ARG A 338 6.16 24.13 39.39
N ILE A 339 6.30 22.87 38.99
CA ILE A 339 6.66 22.50 37.60
C ILE A 339 5.56 22.90 36.60
N LEU A 340 4.28 22.78 36.99
CA LEU A 340 3.14 23.14 36.13
C LEU A 340 2.56 24.55 36.34
N ALA A 341 2.74 25.18 37.51
CA ALA A 341 2.09 26.44 37.87
C ALA A 341 3.05 27.59 38.22
N ALA A 342 4.37 27.39 38.29
CA ALA A 342 5.32 28.47 38.58
C ALA A 342 6.09 29.01 37.36
N SER A 343 6.06 28.35 36.19
CA SER A 343 6.74 28.87 34.99
C SER A 343 5.83 28.82 33.74
N THR A 344 6.16 29.66 32.77
CA THR A 344 5.44 29.83 31.49
C THR A 344 5.79 28.73 30.46
N GLU A 345 6.57 27.74 30.87
CA GLU A 345 7.16 26.66 30.06
C GLU A 345 6.17 25.49 29.75
N PRO A 346 5.22 25.11 30.64
CA PRO A 346 4.20 24.10 30.34
C PRO A 346 3.29 24.47 29.16
N SER A 347 3.13 25.78 28.90
CA SER A 347 2.39 26.28 27.75
C SER A 347 3.14 26.05 26.44
N LEU A 348 4.47 26.16 26.45
CA LEU A 348 5.30 25.98 25.25
C LEU A 348 5.40 24.51 24.85
N ALA A 349 5.59 23.61 25.82
CA ALA A 349 5.56 22.16 25.58
C ALA A 349 4.20 21.70 25.02
N ARG A 350 3.08 22.26 25.51
CA ARG A 350 1.74 21.99 24.97
C ARG A 350 1.57 22.51 23.54
N LEU A 351 2.10 23.69 23.23
CA LEU A 351 2.08 24.22 21.86
C LEU A 351 2.88 23.32 20.91
N LEU A 352 4.07 22.88 21.33
CA LEU A 352 4.87 21.93 20.58
C LEU A 352 4.12 20.61 20.34
N ALA A 353 3.51 20.04 21.39
CA ALA A 353 2.69 18.83 21.28
C ALA A 353 1.48 19.01 20.32
N THR A 354 0.84 20.17 20.33
CA THR A 354 -0.31 20.48 19.45
C THR A 354 0.13 20.61 17.98
N ASN A 355 1.27 21.27 17.75
CA ASN A 355 1.86 21.37 16.41
C ASN A 355 2.31 20.00 15.91
N ALA A 356 2.94 19.20 16.78
CA ALA A 356 3.31 17.83 16.50
C ALA A 356 2.10 16.96 16.14
N GLU A 357 1.01 17.03 16.90
CA GLU A 357 -0.24 16.32 16.58
C GLU A 357 -0.73 16.67 15.17
N SER A 358 -0.76 17.96 14.84
CA SER A 358 -1.22 18.43 13.52
C SER A 358 -0.31 17.97 12.38
N SER A 359 1.00 17.95 12.61
CA SER A 359 1.98 17.47 11.62
C SER A 359 1.99 15.95 11.48
N LEU A 360 1.80 15.19 12.56
CA LEU A 360 1.59 13.74 12.51
C LEU A 360 0.32 13.39 11.73
N ASP A 361 -0.76 14.12 11.96
CA ASP A 361 -2.02 14.01 11.20
C ASP A 361 -1.81 14.20 9.70
N ARG A 362 -0.94 15.14 9.30
CA ARG A 362 -0.62 15.39 7.89
C ARG A 362 0.26 14.29 7.32
N ALA A 363 1.38 13.98 7.98
CA ALA A 363 2.34 12.99 7.51
C ALA A 363 1.70 11.60 7.33
N GLU A 364 0.83 11.18 8.27
CA GLU A 364 0.08 9.93 8.15
C GLU A 364 -0.89 9.93 6.96
N ARG A 365 -1.65 11.02 6.77
CA ARG A 365 -2.58 11.15 5.63
C ARG A 365 -1.85 11.15 4.30
N GLU A 366 -0.70 11.80 4.23
CA GLU A 366 0.11 11.89 3.01
C GLU A 366 0.65 10.51 2.62
N CYS A 367 1.19 9.76 3.59
CA CYS A 367 1.59 8.37 3.37
C CYS A 367 0.42 7.50 2.89
N GLN A 368 -0.74 7.60 3.55
CA GLN A 368 -1.95 6.84 3.16
C GLN A 368 -2.45 7.21 1.75
N LEU A 369 -2.33 8.48 1.35
CA LEU A 369 -2.72 8.93 0.01
C LEU A 369 -1.78 8.37 -1.05
N ILE A 370 -0.46 8.39 -0.80
CA ILE A 370 0.54 7.82 -1.72
C ILE A 370 0.28 6.33 -1.92
N GLU A 371 0.15 5.55 -0.84
CA GLU A 371 -0.14 4.11 -0.93
C GLU A 371 -1.45 3.81 -1.65
N ARG A 372 -2.47 4.65 -1.44
CA ARG A 372 -3.77 4.49 -2.10
C ARG A 372 -3.69 4.79 -3.58
N ASP A 373 -3.00 5.85 -3.98
CA ASP A 373 -2.83 6.23 -5.37
C ASP A 373 -2.03 5.17 -6.13
N GLU A 374 -0.97 4.63 -5.53
CA GLU A 374 -0.21 3.49 -6.08
C GLU A 374 -1.11 2.27 -6.29
N ARG A 375 -1.91 1.90 -5.27
CA ARG A 375 -2.84 0.77 -5.38
C ARG A 375 -3.92 0.99 -6.44
N LEU A 376 -4.48 2.20 -6.53
CA LEU A 376 -5.45 2.55 -7.56
C LEU A 376 -4.83 2.52 -8.95
N HIS A 377 -3.57 2.90 -9.09
CA HIS A 377 -2.84 2.82 -10.34
C HIS A 377 -2.68 1.37 -10.78
N GLU A 378 -2.18 0.50 -9.90
CA GLU A 378 -2.03 -0.94 -10.16
C GLU A 378 -3.38 -1.60 -10.54
N GLN A 379 -4.46 -1.26 -9.83
CA GLN A 379 -5.79 -1.79 -10.13
C GLN A 379 -6.30 -1.32 -11.50
N ASN A 380 -6.09 -0.04 -11.84
CA ASN A 380 -6.49 0.48 -13.15
C ASN A 380 -5.69 -0.18 -14.28
N GLU A 381 -4.37 -0.35 -14.13
CA GLU A 381 -3.56 -1.04 -15.13
C GLU A 381 -4.04 -2.48 -15.36
N ARG A 382 -4.36 -3.20 -14.27
CA ARG A 382 -4.93 -4.55 -14.37
C ARG A 382 -6.27 -4.57 -15.09
N LEU A 383 -7.17 -3.63 -14.80
CA LEU A 383 -8.47 -3.52 -15.46
C LEU A 383 -8.33 -3.19 -16.96
N THR A 384 -7.42 -2.28 -17.31
CA THR A 384 -7.15 -1.93 -18.72
C THR A 384 -6.63 -3.15 -19.48
N ARG A 385 -5.70 -3.92 -18.89
CA ARG A 385 -5.17 -5.15 -19.48
C ARG A 385 -6.26 -6.21 -19.70
N LEU A 386 -7.11 -6.42 -18.71
CA LEU A 386 -8.28 -7.32 -18.80
C LEU A 386 -9.25 -6.92 -19.92
N ASN A 387 -9.62 -5.63 -19.99
CA ASN A 387 -10.53 -5.14 -21.02
C ASN A 387 -9.94 -5.29 -22.41
N GLN A 388 -8.64 -4.99 -22.58
CA GLN A 388 -7.96 -5.12 -23.87
C GLN A 388 -7.97 -6.57 -24.36
N ILE A 389 -7.64 -7.53 -23.50
CA ILE A 389 -7.65 -8.95 -23.85
C ILE A 389 -9.06 -9.41 -24.22
N ASN A 390 -10.07 -9.08 -23.40
CA ASN A 390 -11.47 -9.45 -23.67
C ASN A 390 -12.01 -8.86 -24.98
N ASP A 391 -11.62 -7.62 -25.30
CA ASP A 391 -11.99 -7.01 -26.58
C ASP A 391 -11.40 -7.79 -27.75
N VAL A 392 -10.13 -8.20 -27.68
CA VAL A 392 -9.50 -8.99 -28.75
C VAL A 392 -10.22 -10.31 -28.97
N ILE A 393 -10.51 -11.07 -27.90
CA ILE A 393 -11.23 -12.35 -27.98
C ILE A 393 -12.59 -12.15 -28.66
N ARG A 394 -13.37 -11.17 -28.21
CA ARG A 394 -14.70 -10.92 -28.77
C ARG A 394 -14.67 -10.63 -30.27
N HIS A 395 -13.66 -9.90 -30.74
CA HIS A 395 -13.50 -9.66 -32.18
C HIS A 395 -13.10 -10.93 -32.92
N ILE A 396 -12.29 -11.80 -32.31
CA ILE A 396 -11.93 -13.09 -32.88
C ILE A 396 -13.17 -14.00 -32.97
N ASP A 397 -13.94 -14.16 -31.89
CA ASP A 397 -15.15 -14.99 -31.88
C ASP A 397 -16.14 -14.58 -32.99
N GLN A 398 -16.33 -13.27 -33.17
CA GLN A 398 -17.18 -12.75 -34.25
C GLN A 398 -16.62 -13.09 -35.64
N ALA A 399 -15.31 -13.04 -35.82
CA ALA A 399 -14.67 -13.40 -37.08
C ALA A 399 -14.75 -14.91 -37.34
N LEU A 400 -14.62 -15.75 -36.30
CA LEU A 400 -14.74 -17.21 -36.40
C LEU A 400 -16.13 -17.63 -36.89
N VAL A 401 -17.20 -17.04 -36.35
CA VAL A 401 -18.58 -17.34 -36.75
C VAL A 401 -18.88 -16.96 -38.20
N ALA A 402 -18.22 -15.91 -38.71
CA ALA A 402 -18.44 -15.41 -40.07
C ALA A 402 -17.54 -16.07 -41.13
N ALA A 403 -16.57 -16.90 -40.74
CA ALA A 403 -15.58 -17.45 -41.65
C ALA A 403 -16.11 -18.68 -42.41
N ASP A 404 -15.91 -18.69 -43.73
CA ASP A 404 -16.35 -19.78 -44.62
C ASP A 404 -15.24 -20.79 -44.96
N SER A 405 -14.01 -20.57 -44.49
CA SER A 405 -12.86 -21.44 -44.76
C SER A 405 -11.89 -21.48 -43.58
N ARG A 406 -11.14 -22.58 -43.45
CA ARG A 406 -10.07 -22.73 -42.47
C ARG A 406 -9.02 -21.61 -42.56
N THR A 407 -8.53 -21.32 -43.77
CA THR A 407 -7.56 -20.23 -43.97
C THR A 407 -8.11 -18.87 -43.51
N ALA A 408 -9.40 -18.59 -43.73
CA ALA A 408 -10.01 -17.35 -43.25
C ALA A 408 -10.09 -17.29 -41.71
N ILE A 409 -10.35 -18.41 -41.05
CA ILE A 409 -10.29 -18.52 -39.58
C ILE A 409 -8.87 -18.20 -39.09
N GLU A 410 -7.86 -18.90 -39.62
CA GLU A 410 -6.49 -18.81 -39.15
C GLU A 410 -5.90 -17.39 -39.35
N GLN A 411 -6.16 -16.81 -40.52
CA GLN A 411 -5.75 -15.44 -40.84
C GLN A 411 -6.42 -14.40 -39.92
N ALA A 412 -7.73 -14.55 -39.67
CA ALA A 412 -8.47 -13.63 -38.80
C ALA A 412 -7.93 -13.66 -37.37
N VAL A 413 -7.70 -14.85 -36.81
CA VAL A 413 -7.12 -15.03 -35.47
C VAL A 413 -5.75 -14.34 -35.38
N CYS A 414 -4.83 -14.68 -36.27
CA CYS A 414 -3.47 -14.16 -36.21
C CYS A 414 -3.42 -12.63 -36.40
N THR A 415 -4.28 -12.10 -37.28
CA THR A 415 -4.38 -10.65 -37.52
C THR A 415 -4.94 -9.92 -36.29
N GLN A 416 -6.02 -10.42 -35.68
CA GLN A 416 -6.64 -9.74 -34.54
C GLN A 416 -5.77 -9.77 -33.29
N LEU A 417 -5.12 -10.91 -33.01
CA LEU A 417 -4.16 -11.03 -31.90
C LEU A 417 -3.01 -10.02 -32.01
N THR A 418 -2.57 -9.69 -33.23
CA THR A 418 -1.42 -8.79 -33.44
C THR A 418 -1.79 -7.33 -33.70
N THR A 419 -3.01 -7.05 -34.19
CA THR A 419 -3.44 -5.68 -34.52
C THR A 419 -4.14 -4.99 -33.35
N ALA A 420 -4.97 -5.71 -32.59
CA ALA A 420 -5.73 -5.18 -31.47
C ALA A 420 -5.17 -5.61 -30.10
N GLY A 421 -4.38 -6.69 -30.08
CA GLY A 421 -3.84 -7.28 -28.86
C GLY A 421 -2.46 -6.77 -28.45
N PRO A 422 -2.02 -7.12 -27.23
CA PRO A 422 -0.69 -6.79 -26.72
C PRO A 422 0.42 -7.67 -27.33
N TYR A 423 0.13 -8.42 -28.39
CA TYR A 423 1.01 -9.44 -28.94
C TYR A 423 1.72 -8.93 -30.20
N THR A 424 3.00 -9.19 -30.31
CA THR A 424 3.84 -8.65 -31.40
C THR A 424 3.83 -9.57 -32.63
N PHE A 425 3.63 -10.86 -32.42
CA PHE A 425 3.62 -11.86 -33.48
C PHE A 425 2.76 -13.06 -33.06
N ALA A 426 1.96 -13.60 -33.98
CA ALA A 426 1.18 -14.81 -33.77
C ALA A 426 1.11 -15.60 -35.05
N TRP A 427 1.12 -16.93 -34.97
CA TRP A 427 0.97 -17.78 -36.14
C TRP A 427 0.27 -19.09 -35.78
N ILE A 428 -0.43 -19.65 -36.75
CA ILE A 428 -1.07 -20.97 -36.65
C ILE A 428 -0.35 -21.91 -37.61
N GLY A 429 0.05 -23.06 -37.07
CA GLY A 429 0.54 -24.17 -37.87
C GLY A 429 -0.50 -25.27 -37.96
N GLU A 430 -0.62 -25.85 -39.14
CA GLU A 430 -1.43 -27.04 -39.39
C GLU A 430 -0.67 -28.30 -38.98
N TYR A 431 -1.38 -29.22 -38.34
CA TYR A 431 -0.85 -30.54 -38.04
C TYR A 431 -0.87 -31.43 -39.30
N ASP A 432 0.30 -31.90 -39.71
CA ASP A 432 0.48 -32.86 -40.79
C ASP A 432 0.62 -34.27 -40.20
N ALA A 433 -0.43 -35.08 -40.33
CA ALA A 433 -0.47 -36.45 -39.83
C ALA A 433 0.52 -37.41 -40.54
N VAL A 434 0.96 -37.09 -41.77
CA VAL A 434 1.91 -37.93 -42.51
C VAL A 434 3.31 -37.80 -41.92
N HIS A 435 3.71 -36.58 -41.58
CA HIS A 435 5.03 -36.28 -41.05
C HIS A 435 5.06 -36.18 -39.51
N ASP A 436 3.89 -36.21 -38.86
CA ASP A 436 3.71 -35.98 -37.42
C ASP A 436 4.41 -34.68 -36.98
N ALA A 437 4.09 -33.61 -37.70
CA ALA A 437 4.75 -32.32 -37.59
C ALA A 437 3.76 -31.16 -37.76
N VAL A 438 4.13 -29.98 -37.28
CA VAL A 438 3.31 -28.77 -37.42
C VAL A 438 3.96 -27.86 -38.47
N ALA A 439 3.26 -27.63 -39.58
CA ALA A 439 3.70 -26.77 -40.67
C ALA A 439 3.04 -25.39 -40.56
N PRO A 440 3.80 -24.27 -40.58
CA PRO A 440 3.22 -22.93 -40.56
C PRO A 440 2.27 -22.70 -41.74
N GLN A 441 1.08 -22.18 -41.47
CA GLN A 441 0.09 -21.82 -42.51
C GLN A 441 -0.14 -20.31 -42.57
N GLU A 442 -0.59 -19.71 -41.47
CA GLU A 442 -0.97 -18.30 -41.39
C GLU A 442 -0.29 -17.60 -40.22
N TRP A 443 -0.05 -16.29 -40.36
CA TRP A 443 0.57 -15.48 -39.31
C TRP A 443 0.14 -14.01 -39.35
N GLY A 444 0.31 -13.34 -38.22
CA GLY A 444 0.09 -11.92 -38.02
C GLY A 444 1.30 -11.31 -37.33
N GLY A 445 1.55 -10.03 -37.60
CA GLY A 445 2.77 -9.34 -37.19
C GLY A 445 3.94 -9.57 -38.15
N ALA A 446 5.11 -9.01 -37.81
CA ALA A 446 6.30 -9.09 -38.65
C ALA A 446 7.00 -10.45 -38.50
N ASN A 447 6.83 -11.34 -39.50
CA ASN A 447 7.52 -12.63 -39.55
C ASN A 447 9.06 -12.46 -39.70
N ASP A 448 9.50 -11.54 -40.56
CA ASP A 448 10.93 -11.29 -40.84
C ASP A 448 11.73 -12.58 -41.10
N GLY A 449 11.11 -13.51 -41.83
CA GLY A 449 11.66 -14.83 -42.15
C GLY A 449 11.89 -15.75 -40.94
N TYR A 450 11.20 -15.53 -39.81
CA TYR A 450 11.28 -16.41 -38.64
C TYR A 450 10.76 -17.81 -38.98
N LEU A 451 9.56 -17.88 -39.56
CA LEU A 451 8.94 -19.15 -39.93
C LEU A 451 9.73 -19.89 -41.01
N ASP A 452 10.47 -19.19 -41.87
CA ASP A 452 11.39 -19.80 -42.85
C ASP A 452 12.56 -20.54 -42.18
N THR A 453 12.85 -20.25 -40.91
CA THR A 453 13.87 -20.96 -40.13
C THR A 453 13.36 -22.24 -39.48
N ILE A 454 12.04 -22.43 -39.44
CA ILE A 454 11.38 -23.61 -38.90
C ILE A 454 11.19 -24.60 -40.05
N ASP A 455 11.92 -25.71 -40.04
CA ASP A 455 11.69 -26.82 -40.96
C ASP A 455 10.81 -27.87 -40.27
N PRO A 456 9.53 -28.04 -40.67
CA PRO A 456 8.63 -29.01 -40.05
C PRO A 456 9.13 -30.46 -40.19
N ARG A 457 10.02 -30.74 -41.15
CA ARG A 457 10.50 -32.10 -41.45
C ARG A 457 11.75 -32.47 -40.66
N GLU A 458 12.41 -31.49 -40.04
CA GLU A 458 13.60 -31.72 -39.23
C GLU A 458 13.16 -32.16 -37.83
N LYS A 459 13.26 -33.47 -37.53
CA LYS A 459 13.00 -33.97 -36.17
C LYS A 459 14.06 -33.43 -35.21
N ALA A 460 13.69 -32.40 -34.45
CA ALA A 460 14.55 -31.82 -33.44
C ALA A 460 14.82 -32.82 -32.29
N ASP A 461 16.08 -32.91 -31.86
CA ASP A 461 16.45 -33.51 -30.57
C ASP A 461 15.66 -32.84 -29.44
N SER A 462 15.42 -33.54 -28.33
CA SER A 462 14.57 -33.04 -27.23
C SER A 462 14.97 -31.65 -26.70
N SER A 463 16.25 -31.27 -26.81
CA SER A 463 16.78 -29.95 -26.41
C SER A 463 16.56 -28.84 -27.43
N GLU A 464 16.33 -29.15 -28.70
CA GLU A 464 16.05 -28.18 -29.77
C GLU A 464 14.54 -28.00 -30.03
N ARG A 465 13.68 -28.79 -29.37
CA ARG A 465 12.23 -28.72 -29.54
C ARG A 465 11.66 -27.38 -29.08
N GLY A 466 10.88 -26.78 -29.97
CA GLY A 466 10.16 -25.54 -29.71
C GLY A 466 8.93 -25.74 -28.81
N PRO A 467 8.35 -24.65 -28.28
CA PRO A 467 7.09 -24.71 -27.53
C PRO A 467 5.94 -25.25 -28.40
N THR A 468 5.95 -24.97 -29.71
CA THR A 468 4.94 -25.44 -30.66
C THR A 468 4.94 -26.97 -30.80
N GLU A 469 6.10 -27.59 -31.01
CA GLU A 469 6.24 -29.05 -31.11
C GLU A 469 5.83 -29.73 -29.79
N ARG A 470 6.27 -29.16 -28.65
CA ARG A 470 5.90 -29.68 -27.34
C ARG A 470 4.39 -29.58 -27.09
N ALA A 471 3.73 -28.50 -27.51
CA ALA A 471 2.28 -28.35 -27.39
C ALA A 471 1.55 -29.39 -28.26
N ASN A 472 2.03 -29.65 -29.48
CA ASN A 472 1.46 -30.68 -30.35
C ASN A 472 1.58 -32.09 -29.75
N GLU A 473 2.72 -32.42 -29.13
CA GLU A 473 2.95 -33.74 -28.53
C GLU A 473 2.20 -33.94 -27.21
N THR A 474 2.21 -32.93 -26.34
CA THR A 474 1.62 -33.04 -24.99
C THR A 474 0.12 -32.75 -24.96
N GLN A 475 -0.41 -32.10 -26.00
CA GLN A 475 -1.76 -31.54 -26.02
C GLN A 475 -2.03 -30.57 -24.86
N GLU A 476 -0.97 -30.00 -24.27
CA GLU A 476 -1.03 -29.00 -23.19
C GLU A 476 -0.38 -27.67 -23.61
N PRO A 477 -0.88 -26.52 -23.12
CA PRO A 477 -0.33 -25.21 -23.44
C PRO A 477 1.09 -25.03 -22.88
N GLN A 478 2.03 -24.65 -23.74
CA GLN A 478 3.43 -24.47 -23.40
C GLN A 478 3.78 -22.98 -23.28
N VAL A 479 4.19 -22.54 -22.09
CA VAL A 479 4.55 -21.15 -21.81
C VAL A 479 6.05 -21.03 -21.59
N VAL A 480 6.66 -19.99 -22.17
CA VAL A 480 8.03 -19.55 -21.89
C VAL A 480 7.98 -18.07 -21.56
N GLU A 481 8.10 -17.74 -20.26
CA GLU A 481 7.96 -16.38 -19.73
C GLU A 481 9.18 -15.50 -20.01
N ASP A 482 10.37 -16.11 -20.13
CA ASP A 482 11.59 -15.46 -20.59
C ASP A 482 12.32 -16.34 -21.61
N LEU A 483 12.41 -15.86 -22.85
CA LEU A 483 13.19 -16.47 -23.92
C LEU A 483 14.71 -16.34 -23.68
N LEU A 484 15.13 -15.39 -22.84
CA LEU A 484 16.52 -15.19 -22.44
C LEU A 484 16.89 -16.08 -21.24
N GLY A 485 16.95 -17.39 -21.47
CA GLY A 485 17.43 -18.36 -20.48
C GLY A 485 18.95 -18.54 -20.44
N GLU A 486 19.42 -19.53 -19.67
CA GLU A 486 20.84 -19.88 -19.61
C GLU A 486 21.36 -20.48 -20.95
N PRO A 487 22.54 -20.05 -21.45
CA PRO A 487 23.16 -20.64 -22.64
C PRO A 487 23.64 -22.09 -22.43
N PRO A 488 23.71 -22.92 -23.49
CA PRO A 488 23.43 -22.59 -24.89
C PRO A 488 21.93 -22.55 -25.20
N LEU A 489 21.50 -21.47 -25.85
CA LEU A 489 20.11 -21.30 -26.28
C LEU A 489 19.81 -22.13 -27.54
N PRO A 490 18.70 -22.88 -27.57
CA PRO A 490 18.21 -23.54 -28.78
C PRO A 490 18.09 -22.59 -29.97
N ARG A 491 18.16 -23.11 -31.19
CA ARG A 491 18.11 -22.31 -32.43
C ARG A 491 16.85 -21.43 -32.48
N TRP A 492 15.68 -21.99 -32.16
CA TRP A 492 14.41 -21.27 -32.20
C TRP A 492 14.40 -20.07 -31.24
N ARG A 493 14.94 -20.20 -30.01
CA ARG A 493 15.05 -19.08 -29.05
C ARG A 493 15.96 -17.97 -29.57
N ARG A 494 17.11 -18.34 -30.17
CA ARG A 494 18.04 -17.36 -30.75
C ARG A 494 17.39 -16.58 -31.89
N GLU A 495 16.64 -17.26 -32.75
CA GLU A 495 15.91 -16.61 -33.86
C GLU A 495 14.75 -15.75 -33.37
N ALA A 496 14.02 -16.15 -32.33
CA ALA A 496 12.97 -15.36 -31.71
C ALA A 496 13.53 -14.08 -31.05
N LEU A 497 14.63 -14.20 -30.28
CA LEU A 497 15.28 -13.07 -29.61
C LEU A 497 15.84 -12.04 -30.60
N LYS A 498 16.39 -12.47 -31.75
CA LYS A 498 16.86 -11.56 -32.82
C LYS A 498 15.76 -10.64 -33.35
N ARG A 499 14.49 -11.02 -33.20
CA ARG A 499 13.30 -10.30 -33.67
C ARG A 499 12.58 -9.53 -32.56
N GLY A 500 13.17 -9.49 -31.36
CA GLY A 500 12.67 -8.71 -30.23
C GLY A 500 11.66 -9.42 -29.33
N TYR A 501 11.34 -10.70 -29.59
CA TYR A 501 10.42 -11.44 -28.73
C TYR A 501 11.08 -11.80 -27.40
N ARG A 502 10.34 -11.64 -26.30
CA ARG A 502 10.78 -11.91 -24.93
C ARG A 502 10.03 -13.04 -24.25
N ALA A 503 8.78 -13.28 -24.62
CA ALA A 503 7.98 -14.39 -24.12
C ALA A 503 7.18 -15.06 -25.25
N CYS A 504 6.79 -16.31 -25.07
CA CYS A 504 5.87 -16.99 -25.99
C CYS A 504 4.96 -18.00 -25.29
N ILE A 505 3.79 -18.24 -25.88
CA ILE A 505 2.87 -19.32 -25.52
C ILE A 505 2.50 -20.10 -26.79
N ALA A 506 2.49 -21.42 -26.71
CA ALA A 506 1.97 -22.31 -27.76
C ALA A 506 0.76 -23.08 -27.23
N ILE A 507 -0.33 -23.04 -27.99
CA ILE A 507 -1.64 -23.56 -27.60
C ILE A 507 -2.08 -24.59 -28.64
N PRO A 508 -2.29 -25.84 -28.23
CA PRO A 508 -2.77 -26.88 -29.14
C PRO A 508 -4.23 -26.61 -29.53
N LEU A 509 -4.53 -26.77 -30.82
CA LEU A 509 -5.87 -26.65 -31.37
C LEU A 509 -6.47 -28.05 -31.47
N VAL A 510 -7.14 -28.48 -30.40
CA VAL A 510 -7.71 -29.83 -30.26
C VAL A 510 -9.20 -29.73 -30.03
N TYR A 511 -9.98 -30.53 -30.76
CA TYR A 511 -11.42 -30.67 -30.56
C TYR A 511 -11.83 -32.14 -30.73
N ARG A 512 -12.58 -32.69 -29.75
CA ARG A 512 -12.98 -34.12 -29.71
C ARG A 512 -11.81 -35.05 -30.07
N GLU A 513 -10.69 -34.88 -29.37
CA GLU A 513 -9.43 -35.64 -29.52
C GLU A 513 -8.66 -35.41 -30.83
N MET A 514 -9.26 -34.77 -31.84
CA MET A 514 -8.61 -34.47 -33.12
C MET A 514 -7.69 -33.26 -33.03
N ARG A 515 -6.47 -33.40 -33.57
CA ARG A 515 -5.44 -32.36 -33.63
C ARG A 515 -5.54 -31.60 -34.95
N TYR A 516 -5.92 -30.33 -34.89
CA TYR A 516 -6.01 -29.47 -36.08
C TYR A 516 -4.72 -28.67 -36.30
N GLY A 517 -4.00 -28.34 -35.23
CA GLY A 517 -2.81 -27.52 -35.31
C GLY A 517 -2.35 -26.95 -33.98
N VAL A 518 -1.50 -25.92 -34.05
CA VAL A 518 -1.02 -25.18 -32.87
C VAL A 518 -1.00 -23.69 -33.16
N LEU A 519 -1.61 -22.90 -32.28
CA LEU A 519 -1.49 -21.44 -32.25
C LEU A 519 -0.29 -21.05 -31.38
N THR A 520 0.67 -20.30 -31.93
CA THR A 520 1.81 -19.79 -31.17
C THR A 520 1.82 -18.27 -31.16
N VAL A 521 1.85 -17.66 -29.96
CA VAL A 521 1.78 -16.21 -29.75
C VAL A 521 3.05 -15.73 -29.03
N TYR A 522 3.60 -14.61 -29.49
CA TYR A 522 4.82 -13.99 -28.98
C TYR A 522 4.55 -12.56 -28.49
N SER A 523 5.28 -12.18 -27.45
CA SER A 523 5.28 -10.82 -26.89
C SER A 523 6.72 -10.31 -26.75
N ASP A 524 6.91 -9.01 -26.89
CA ASP A 524 8.14 -8.27 -26.62
C ASP A 524 8.34 -7.93 -25.12
N ARG A 525 7.37 -8.25 -24.27
CA ARG A 525 7.41 -8.08 -22.80
C ARG A 525 7.62 -9.42 -22.10
N LEU A 526 8.27 -9.36 -20.93
CA LEU A 526 8.43 -10.49 -20.02
C LEU A 526 7.12 -10.78 -19.28
N GLU A 527 6.94 -12.03 -18.86
CA GLU A 527 5.83 -12.43 -17.97
C GLU A 527 4.45 -12.00 -18.50
N THR A 528 4.31 -11.88 -19.82
CA THR A 528 3.05 -11.50 -20.47
C THR A 528 1.98 -12.58 -20.30
N PHE A 529 2.39 -13.86 -20.27
CA PHE A 529 1.47 -15.01 -20.27
C PHE A 529 1.23 -15.56 -18.86
N GLY A 530 0.74 -14.70 -17.96
CA GLY A 530 0.31 -15.11 -16.63
C GLY A 530 -0.95 -15.99 -16.65
N ASP A 531 -1.46 -16.34 -15.47
CA ASP A 531 -2.61 -17.26 -15.32
C ASP A 531 -3.85 -16.83 -16.12
N LEU A 532 -4.14 -15.53 -16.12
CA LEU A 532 -5.27 -14.96 -16.81
C LEU A 532 -5.14 -15.11 -18.33
N GLU A 533 -4.04 -14.63 -18.91
CA GLU A 533 -3.77 -14.73 -20.35
C GLU A 533 -3.76 -16.17 -20.83
N ARG A 534 -3.15 -17.07 -20.04
CA ARG A 534 -3.10 -18.49 -20.36
C ARG A 534 -4.50 -19.10 -20.41
N THR A 535 -5.33 -18.83 -19.41
CA THR A 535 -6.70 -19.35 -19.35
C THR A 535 -7.50 -18.88 -20.56
N VAL A 536 -7.47 -17.58 -20.80
CA VAL A 536 -8.16 -16.94 -21.93
C VAL A 536 -7.74 -17.52 -23.28
N LEU A 537 -6.43 -17.62 -23.53
CA LEU A 537 -5.95 -18.05 -24.83
C LEU A 537 -6.19 -19.55 -25.07
N VAL A 538 -6.25 -20.36 -23.99
CA VAL A 538 -6.64 -21.78 -24.07
C VAL A 538 -8.10 -21.92 -24.49
N GLU A 539 -9.01 -21.18 -23.83
CA GLU A 539 -10.44 -21.15 -24.20
C GLU A 539 -10.63 -20.68 -25.66
N LEU A 540 -9.83 -19.70 -26.09
CA LEU A 540 -9.81 -19.27 -27.48
C LEU A 540 -9.33 -20.38 -28.42
N GLY A 541 -8.29 -21.13 -28.04
CA GLY A 541 -7.77 -22.28 -28.81
C GLY A 541 -8.83 -23.36 -29.06
N GLU A 542 -9.62 -23.69 -28.05
CA GLU A 542 -10.75 -24.63 -28.16
C GLU A 542 -11.82 -24.11 -29.14
N THR A 543 -12.14 -22.81 -29.07
CA THR A 543 -13.13 -22.17 -29.94
C THR A 543 -12.66 -22.14 -31.40
N ILE A 544 -11.37 -21.89 -31.63
CA ILE A 544 -10.75 -21.96 -32.97
C ILE A 544 -10.84 -23.39 -33.53
N ALA A 545 -10.46 -24.40 -32.74
CA ALA A 545 -10.50 -25.80 -33.16
C ALA A 545 -11.92 -26.24 -33.53
N TYR A 546 -12.92 -25.84 -32.74
CA TYR A 546 -14.33 -26.07 -33.05
C TYR A 546 -14.75 -25.43 -34.39
N ALA A 547 -14.38 -24.17 -34.63
CA ALA A 547 -14.71 -23.47 -35.87
C ALA A 547 -14.06 -24.13 -37.10
N ILE A 548 -12.79 -24.56 -36.99
CA ILE A 548 -12.10 -25.30 -38.05
C ILE A 548 -12.83 -26.61 -38.35
N ASN A 549 -13.17 -27.40 -37.32
CA ASN A 549 -13.90 -28.66 -37.50
C ASN A 549 -15.24 -28.45 -38.22
N ALA A 550 -16.01 -27.43 -37.84
CA ALA A 550 -17.31 -27.14 -38.43
C ALA A 550 -17.20 -26.82 -39.94
N VAL A 551 -16.20 -26.02 -40.32
CA VAL A 551 -15.98 -25.63 -41.72
C VAL A 551 -15.40 -26.78 -42.55
N GLU A 552 -14.45 -27.56 -42.03
CA GLU A 552 -13.88 -28.71 -42.72
C GLU A 552 -14.92 -29.84 -42.93
N SER A 553 -15.77 -30.10 -41.93
CA SER A 553 -16.88 -31.07 -42.05
C SER A 553 -17.87 -30.66 -43.14
N LYS A 554 -18.22 -29.36 -43.21
CA LYS A 554 -19.06 -28.82 -44.28
C LYS A 554 -18.38 -28.94 -45.65
N LYS A 555 -17.06 -28.74 -45.72
CA LYS A 555 -16.30 -28.90 -46.96
C LYS A 555 -16.26 -30.36 -47.42
N ALA A 556 -16.11 -31.34 -46.53
CA ALA A 556 -16.17 -32.76 -46.87
C ALA A 556 -17.53 -33.19 -47.48
N LEU A 557 -18.63 -32.54 -47.08
CA LEU A 557 -19.96 -32.77 -47.68
C LEU A 557 -20.05 -32.31 -49.14
N VAL A 558 -19.45 -31.15 -49.45
CA VAL A 558 -19.67 -30.40 -50.71
C VAL A 558 -18.52 -30.57 -51.71
N SER A 559 -17.30 -30.88 -51.24
CA SER A 559 -16.09 -31.03 -52.07
C SER A 559 -16.10 -32.32 -52.90
N ASP A 560 -15.39 -32.29 -54.03
CA ASP A 560 -15.13 -33.46 -54.88
C ASP A 560 -13.89 -34.26 -54.42
N GLU A 561 -13.09 -33.71 -53.49
CA GLU A 561 -11.88 -34.32 -52.90
C GLU A 561 -12.11 -34.64 -51.40
N PHE A 562 -12.06 -35.92 -51.05
CA PHE A 562 -12.17 -36.45 -49.68
C PHE A 562 -11.45 -37.81 -49.58
N VAL A 563 -11.15 -38.23 -48.35
CA VAL A 563 -10.65 -39.58 -48.07
C VAL A 563 -11.83 -40.46 -47.66
N GLU A 564 -12.13 -41.49 -48.45
CA GLU A 564 -13.12 -42.51 -48.09
C GLU A 564 -12.45 -43.56 -47.20
N VAL A 565 -13.05 -43.81 -46.02
CA VAL A 565 -12.62 -44.83 -45.08
C VAL A 565 -13.78 -45.81 -44.87
N GLU A 566 -13.51 -47.09 -45.14
CA GLU A 566 -14.48 -48.18 -45.03
C GLU A 566 -14.14 -49.02 -43.79
N ILE A 567 -15.08 -49.13 -42.86
CA ILE A 567 -14.90 -49.74 -41.54
C ILE A 567 -15.94 -50.85 -41.36
N GLU A 568 -15.49 -52.05 -41.00
CA GLU A 568 -16.34 -53.14 -40.49
C GLU A 568 -16.55 -52.94 -39.00
N ILE A 569 -17.78 -53.10 -38.51
CA ILE A 569 -18.13 -52.88 -37.10
C ILE A 569 -19.05 -54.01 -36.64
N ARG A 570 -18.76 -54.54 -35.45
CA ARG A 570 -19.55 -55.60 -34.80
C ARG A 570 -19.77 -55.24 -33.32
N ASP A 571 -20.73 -54.36 -33.08
CA ASP A 571 -21.07 -53.91 -31.73
C ASP A 571 -22.60 -53.85 -31.52
N ASP A 572 -23.09 -54.60 -30.53
CA ASP A 572 -24.51 -54.67 -30.17
C ASP A 572 -25.03 -53.35 -29.59
N ALA A 573 -24.14 -52.44 -29.16
CA ALA A 573 -24.49 -51.09 -28.74
C ALA A 573 -25.04 -50.24 -29.90
N ILE A 574 -24.78 -50.62 -31.15
CA ILE A 574 -25.30 -49.95 -32.34
C ILE A 574 -26.67 -50.53 -32.67
N PRO A 575 -27.78 -49.75 -32.55
CA PRO A 575 -29.15 -50.24 -32.74
C PRO A 575 -29.38 -50.89 -34.11
N PHE A 576 -28.72 -50.35 -35.14
CA PHE A 576 -28.82 -50.83 -36.52
C PHE A 576 -28.10 -52.16 -36.76
N LEU A 577 -27.15 -52.55 -35.90
CA LEU A 577 -26.53 -53.88 -35.93
C LEU A 577 -27.36 -54.87 -35.12
N SER A 578 -27.72 -54.51 -33.88
CA SER A 578 -28.49 -55.40 -33.01
C SER A 578 -29.85 -55.77 -33.60
N VAL A 579 -30.52 -54.86 -34.32
CA VAL A 579 -31.79 -55.20 -34.99
C VAL A 579 -31.59 -56.27 -36.06
N THR A 580 -30.49 -56.23 -36.82
CA THR A 580 -30.21 -57.24 -37.85
C THR A 580 -29.88 -58.61 -37.24
N ALA A 581 -29.25 -58.63 -36.06
CA ALA A 581 -28.94 -59.86 -35.34
C ALA A 581 -30.19 -60.51 -34.71
N GLU A 582 -31.07 -59.72 -34.09
CA GLU A 582 -32.25 -60.23 -33.38
C GLU A 582 -33.43 -60.52 -34.32
N VAL A 583 -33.66 -59.64 -35.29
CA VAL A 583 -34.82 -59.68 -36.18
C VAL A 583 -34.51 -60.45 -37.47
N GLY A 584 -33.24 -60.53 -37.88
CA GLY A 584 -32.81 -61.25 -39.08
C GLY A 584 -33.06 -60.48 -40.38
N CYS A 585 -33.13 -59.15 -40.31
CA CYS A 585 -33.25 -58.26 -41.47
C CYS A 585 -31.87 -57.75 -41.93
N ALA A 586 -31.82 -57.20 -43.14
CA ALA A 586 -30.70 -56.34 -43.57
C ALA A 586 -31.12 -54.87 -43.43
N VAL A 587 -30.21 -54.00 -43.01
CA VAL A 587 -30.42 -52.55 -42.87
C VAL A 587 -29.51 -51.80 -43.84
N GLU A 588 -30.05 -50.87 -44.62
CA GLU A 588 -29.28 -49.90 -45.40
C GLU A 588 -29.59 -48.47 -44.93
N LEU A 589 -28.57 -47.61 -44.88
CA LEU A 589 -28.73 -46.20 -44.56
C LEU A 589 -29.05 -45.38 -45.82
N GLU A 590 -30.13 -44.61 -45.77
CA GLU A 590 -30.52 -43.69 -46.84
C GLU A 590 -29.93 -42.29 -46.63
N SER A 591 -30.08 -41.74 -45.42
CA SER A 591 -29.52 -40.42 -45.09
C SER A 591 -29.48 -40.16 -43.59
N VAL A 592 -28.58 -39.27 -43.17
CA VAL A 592 -28.51 -38.71 -41.82
C VAL A 592 -28.65 -37.19 -41.92
N VAL A 593 -29.58 -36.63 -41.15
CA VAL A 593 -29.88 -35.20 -41.16
C VAL A 593 -29.70 -34.66 -39.74
N ALA A 594 -28.87 -33.63 -39.59
CA ALA A 594 -28.72 -32.92 -38.32
C ALA A 594 -30.01 -32.17 -37.96
N ARG A 595 -30.40 -32.22 -36.69
CA ARG A 595 -31.54 -31.46 -36.17
C ARG A 595 -31.05 -30.21 -35.44
N SER A 596 -31.93 -29.22 -35.34
CA SER A 596 -31.65 -27.95 -34.64
C SER A 596 -31.50 -28.09 -33.12
N ASP A 597 -31.87 -29.23 -32.53
CA ASP A 597 -31.84 -29.52 -31.10
C ASP A 597 -30.66 -30.40 -30.64
N GLY A 598 -29.64 -30.59 -31.49
CA GLY A 598 -28.41 -31.33 -31.12
C GLY A 598 -28.52 -32.85 -31.25
N GLY A 599 -29.51 -33.37 -31.97
CA GLY A 599 -29.62 -34.79 -32.32
C GLY A 599 -29.60 -35.00 -33.83
N TYR A 600 -29.66 -36.26 -34.25
CA TYR A 600 -29.70 -36.64 -35.65
C TYR A 600 -30.99 -37.37 -35.99
N ARG A 601 -31.45 -37.18 -37.22
CA ARG A 601 -32.55 -37.91 -37.82
C ARG A 601 -31.97 -38.84 -38.88
N VAL A 602 -32.16 -40.13 -38.68
CA VAL A 602 -31.59 -41.19 -39.52
C VAL A 602 -32.72 -41.86 -40.27
N PHE A 603 -32.60 -41.87 -41.61
CA PHE A 603 -33.48 -42.60 -42.49
C PHE A 603 -32.79 -43.90 -42.92
N PHE A 604 -33.46 -45.02 -42.69
CA PHE A 604 -32.91 -46.33 -43.02
C PHE A 604 -33.99 -47.25 -43.60
N THR A 605 -33.58 -48.13 -44.49
CA THR A 605 -34.42 -49.15 -45.09
C THR A 605 -34.10 -50.52 -44.50
N THR A 606 -35.11 -51.36 -44.36
CA THR A 606 -34.91 -52.77 -43.99
C THR A 606 -35.43 -53.70 -45.08
N HIS A 607 -34.69 -54.78 -45.33
CA HIS A 607 -35.07 -55.81 -46.29
C HIS A 607 -35.41 -57.15 -45.60
N GLY A 608 -36.38 -57.85 -46.17
CA GLY A 608 -36.63 -59.27 -45.87
C GLY A 608 -37.38 -59.58 -44.57
N THR A 609 -37.97 -58.60 -43.88
CA THR A 609 -38.74 -58.82 -42.63
C THR A 609 -39.94 -57.87 -42.51
N PRO A 610 -41.07 -58.28 -41.87
CA PRO A 610 -42.20 -57.40 -41.56
C PRO A 610 -41.86 -56.22 -40.64
N LEU A 611 -42.74 -55.21 -40.69
CA LEU A 611 -42.65 -53.91 -40.02
C LEU A 611 -42.55 -53.99 -38.47
N GLU A 612 -43.43 -54.77 -37.83
CA GLU A 612 -43.62 -54.69 -36.38
C GLU A 612 -42.38 -55.08 -35.54
N PRO A 613 -41.66 -56.17 -35.85
CA PRO A 613 -40.46 -56.55 -35.09
C PRO A 613 -39.34 -55.49 -35.10
N VAL A 614 -39.19 -54.75 -36.22
CA VAL A 614 -38.17 -53.70 -36.34
C VAL A 614 -38.52 -52.50 -35.44
N LEU A 615 -39.77 -52.04 -35.45
CA LEU A 615 -40.23 -50.95 -34.58
C LEU A 615 -40.07 -51.33 -33.10
N GLU A 616 -40.46 -52.56 -32.73
CA GLU A 616 -40.40 -53.04 -31.35
C GLU A 616 -38.97 -53.13 -30.81
N HIS A 617 -38.00 -53.44 -31.68
CA HIS A 617 -36.59 -53.44 -31.35
C HIS A 617 -36.04 -52.03 -31.19
N MET A 618 -36.30 -51.15 -32.17
CA MET A 618 -35.76 -49.79 -32.19
C MET A 618 -36.32 -48.93 -31.05
N GLU A 619 -37.58 -49.12 -30.63
CA GLU A 619 -38.16 -48.45 -29.45
C GLU A 619 -37.48 -48.83 -28.12
N ARG A 620 -36.80 -49.99 -28.07
CA ARG A 620 -36.08 -50.46 -26.87
C ARG A 620 -34.60 -50.09 -26.89
N ALA A 621 -34.08 -49.64 -28.02
CA ALA A 621 -32.68 -49.34 -28.19
C ALA A 621 -32.30 -48.06 -27.43
N PHE A 622 -31.22 -48.14 -26.65
CA PHE A 622 -30.83 -47.05 -25.74
C PHE A 622 -30.47 -45.73 -26.46
N ALA A 623 -29.89 -45.82 -27.66
CA ALA A 623 -29.43 -44.66 -28.44
C ALA A 623 -30.52 -44.10 -29.39
N VAL A 624 -31.78 -44.54 -29.27
CA VAL A 624 -32.90 -44.16 -30.14
C VAL A 624 -34.01 -43.54 -29.31
N ASP A 625 -34.36 -42.29 -29.61
CA ASP A 625 -35.42 -41.56 -28.90
C ASP A 625 -36.84 -41.88 -29.41
N ASP A 626 -36.99 -42.01 -30.74
CA ASP A 626 -38.26 -42.24 -31.43
C ASP A 626 -37.97 -42.92 -32.77
N THR A 627 -38.84 -43.85 -33.18
CA THR A 627 -38.77 -44.49 -34.51
C THR A 627 -40.15 -44.53 -35.13
N ARG A 628 -40.23 -44.13 -36.40
CA ARG A 628 -41.48 -44.06 -37.17
C ARG A 628 -41.31 -44.74 -38.50
N PHE A 629 -42.36 -45.41 -38.91
CA PHE A 629 -42.50 -45.92 -40.26
C PHE A 629 -42.93 -44.82 -41.23
N ILE A 630 -42.32 -44.79 -42.42
CA ILE A 630 -42.61 -43.79 -43.46
C ILE A 630 -43.37 -44.42 -44.62
N SER A 631 -42.81 -45.47 -45.23
CA SER A 631 -43.41 -46.14 -46.40
C SER A 631 -42.87 -47.56 -46.59
N GLU A 632 -43.65 -48.41 -47.26
CA GLU A 632 -43.29 -49.78 -47.64
C GLU A 632 -43.45 -49.95 -49.15
N ASN A 633 -42.44 -50.54 -49.77
CA ASN A 633 -42.47 -51.04 -51.15
C ASN A 633 -42.45 -52.58 -51.13
N ASP A 634 -42.67 -53.24 -52.27
CA ASP A 634 -42.83 -54.70 -52.37
C ASP A 634 -41.67 -55.55 -51.76
N GLU A 635 -40.48 -54.96 -51.50
CA GLU A 635 -39.30 -55.64 -50.95
C GLU A 635 -38.58 -54.88 -49.80
N GLU A 636 -39.04 -53.67 -49.41
CA GLU A 636 -38.30 -52.77 -48.51
C GLU A 636 -39.23 -51.91 -47.62
N CYS A 637 -38.89 -51.73 -46.35
CA CYS A 637 -39.58 -50.81 -45.43
C CYS A 637 -38.67 -49.63 -45.06
N LEU A 638 -39.15 -48.39 -45.24
CA LEU A 638 -38.44 -47.16 -44.90
C LEU A 638 -38.87 -46.65 -43.51
N PHE A 639 -37.88 -46.37 -42.68
CA PHE A 639 -38.04 -45.84 -41.32
C PHE A 639 -37.32 -44.51 -41.15
N GLU A 640 -37.84 -43.70 -40.24
CA GLU A 640 -37.22 -42.51 -39.69
C GLU A 640 -37.00 -42.75 -38.20
N CYS A 641 -35.77 -42.64 -37.71
CA CYS A 641 -35.49 -42.65 -36.28
C CYS A 641 -34.70 -41.41 -35.85
N THR A 642 -34.84 -41.05 -34.59
CA THR A 642 -34.10 -39.94 -33.98
C THR A 642 -33.12 -40.48 -32.97
N VAL A 643 -31.87 -40.06 -33.09
CA VAL A 643 -30.75 -40.51 -32.26
C VAL A 643 -30.03 -39.30 -31.68
N ASP A 644 -29.39 -39.49 -30.54
CA ASP A 644 -28.64 -38.43 -29.86
C ASP A 644 -27.23 -38.20 -30.44
N GLU A 645 -26.53 -37.19 -29.92
CA GLU A 645 -25.16 -36.84 -30.29
C GLU A 645 -24.11 -37.89 -29.89
N SER A 646 -24.40 -38.71 -28.87
CA SER A 646 -23.55 -39.82 -28.42
C SER A 646 -23.75 -41.12 -29.21
N SER A 647 -24.73 -41.16 -30.10
CA SER A 647 -24.98 -42.31 -30.97
C SER A 647 -23.80 -42.57 -31.93
N PHE A 648 -23.82 -43.74 -32.56
CA PHE A 648 -22.81 -44.11 -33.56
C PHE A 648 -22.66 -43.07 -34.67
N PHE A 649 -23.76 -42.66 -35.31
CA PHE A 649 -23.73 -41.64 -36.35
C PHE A 649 -23.35 -40.25 -35.82
N GLY A 650 -23.75 -39.92 -34.58
CA GLY A 650 -23.35 -38.68 -33.92
C GLY A 650 -21.86 -38.62 -33.60
N THR A 651 -21.26 -39.75 -33.22
CA THR A 651 -19.81 -39.89 -33.00
C THR A 651 -19.05 -39.62 -34.30
N LEU A 652 -19.45 -40.26 -35.40
CA LEU A 652 -18.81 -40.06 -36.72
C LEU A 652 -18.88 -38.60 -37.17
N LEU A 653 -20.09 -38.02 -37.20
CA LEU A 653 -20.30 -36.64 -37.60
C LEU A 653 -19.59 -35.65 -36.66
N GLY A 654 -19.49 -36.01 -35.38
CA GLY A 654 -18.74 -35.27 -34.36
C GLY A 654 -17.25 -35.14 -34.64
N HIS A 655 -16.63 -36.19 -35.19
CA HIS A 655 -15.23 -36.18 -35.60
C HIS A 655 -15.03 -35.69 -37.05
N GLY A 656 -16.06 -35.07 -37.65
CA GLY A 656 -16.04 -34.58 -39.02
C GLY A 656 -16.07 -35.67 -40.09
N ALA A 657 -16.39 -36.91 -39.70
CA ALA A 657 -16.56 -38.04 -40.60
C ALA A 657 -18.02 -38.08 -41.09
N VAL A 658 -18.21 -37.92 -42.39
CA VAL A 658 -19.54 -37.86 -42.99
C VAL A 658 -19.94 -39.26 -43.49
N PRO A 659 -20.99 -39.89 -42.94
CA PRO A 659 -21.48 -41.18 -43.45
C PRO A 659 -21.90 -41.07 -44.91
N GLN A 660 -21.34 -41.92 -45.76
CA GLN A 660 -21.70 -42.03 -47.18
C GLN A 660 -22.63 -43.20 -47.44
N ARG A 661 -22.26 -44.38 -46.92
CA ARG A 661 -22.97 -45.64 -47.11
C ARG A 661 -22.85 -46.46 -45.83
N PHE A 662 -23.94 -47.07 -45.37
CA PHE A 662 -23.92 -48.02 -44.28
C PHE A 662 -24.84 -49.19 -44.61
N ARG A 663 -24.34 -50.40 -44.38
CA ARG A 663 -25.06 -51.66 -44.58
C ARG A 663 -24.82 -52.58 -43.40
N ALA A 664 -25.85 -53.23 -42.92
CA ALA A 664 -25.75 -54.20 -41.84
C ALA A 664 -26.59 -55.44 -42.12
N GLU A 665 -26.05 -56.61 -41.79
CA GLU A 665 -26.71 -57.90 -41.89
C GLU A 665 -26.15 -58.85 -40.82
N GLY A 666 -27.02 -59.57 -40.12
CA GLY A 666 -26.60 -60.61 -39.16
C GLY A 666 -25.76 -60.12 -37.97
N GLY A 667 -25.90 -58.85 -37.56
CA GLY A 667 -25.15 -58.25 -36.46
C GLY A 667 -23.81 -57.62 -36.85
N GLU A 668 -23.46 -57.67 -38.14
CA GLU A 668 -22.23 -57.07 -38.67
C GLU A 668 -22.58 -55.96 -39.63
N GLY A 669 -21.84 -54.84 -39.59
CA GLY A 669 -22.06 -53.74 -40.51
C GLY A 669 -20.79 -53.19 -41.12
N THR A 670 -20.93 -52.65 -42.32
CA THR A 670 -19.88 -51.93 -43.03
C THR A 670 -20.33 -50.49 -43.25
N ILE A 671 -19.50 -49.53 -42.83
CA ILE A 671 -19.71 -48.11 -43.08
C ILE A 671 -18.60 -47.53 -43.94
N ALA A 672 -18.96 -46.75 -44.95
CA ALA A 672 -18.07 -45.85 -45.65
C ALA A 672 -18.30 -44.43 -45.15
N VAL A 673 -17.25 -43.79 -44.65
CA VAL A 673 -17.25 -42.38 -44.23
C VAL A 673 -16.30 -41.55 -45.10
N ALA A 674 -16.70 -40.31 -45.38
CA ALA A 674 -15.86 -39.31 -46.02
C ALA A 674 -15.22 -38.43 -44.94
N LEU A 675 -13.91 -38.34 -44.97
CA LEU A 675 -13.12 -37.45 -44.11
C LEU A 675 -12.46 -36.36 -44.96
N PRO A 676 -12.26 -35.15 -44.40
CA PRO A 676 -11.37 -34.15 -45.00
C PRO A 676 -9.97 -34.73 -45.24
N GLU A 677 -9.27 -34.29 -46.31
CA GLU A 677 -7.90 -34.74 -46.58
C GLU A 677 -6.89 -34.41 -45.47
N SER A 678 -7.15 -33.33 -44.71
CA SER A 678 -6.37 -32.89 -43.56
C SER A 678 -6.57 -33.76 -42.31
N ALA A 679 -7.58 -34.64 -42.28
CA ALA A 679 -7.91 -35.41 -41.09
C ALA A 679 -6.90 -36.52 -40.78
N ASP A 680 -6.56 -36.70 -39.49
CA ASP A 680 -5.76 -37.84 -39.02
C ASP A 680 -6.62 -39.12 -39.02
N VAL A 681 -6.62 -39.81 -40.16
CA VAL A 681 -7.37 -41.07 -40.35
C VAL A 681 -7.00 -42.13 -39.32
N ARG A 682 -5.73 -42.19 -38.87
CA ARG A 682 -5.32 -43.20 -37.88
C ARG A 682 -5.96 -42.91 -36.53
N LEU A 683 -5.85 -41.66 -36.07
CA LEU A 683 -6.45 -41.24 -34.82
C LEU A 683 -7.97 -41.43 -34.83
N PHE A 684 -8.62 -41.12 -35.96
CA PHE A 684 -10.05 -41.38 -36.14
C PHE A 684 -10.37 -42.88 -35.99
N ILE A 685 -9.63 -43.77 -36.64
CA ILE A 685 -9.82 -45.22 -36.52
C ILE A 685 -9.57 -45.68 -35.08
N ASP A 686 -8.48 -45.24 -34.45
CA ASP A 686 -8.14 -45.59 -33.08
C ASP A 686 -9.25 -45.15 -32.10
N THR A 687 -9.85 -43.98 -32.33
CA THR A 687 -10.97 -43.46 -31.53
C THR A 687 -12.22 -44.33 -31.69
N ILE A 688 -12.56 -44.70 -32.92
CA ILE A 688 -13.69 -45.60 -33.20
C ILE A 688 -13.43 -46.99 -32.60
N GLN A 689 -12.21 -47.52 -32.69
CA GLN A 689 -11.81 -48.80 -32.10
C GLN A 689 -11.78 -48.80 -30.57
N ALA A 690 -11.52 -47.64 -29.96
CA ALA A 690 -11.60 -47.48 -28.50
C ALA A 690 -13.05 -47.39 -28.01
N THR A 691 -13.96 -46.90 -28.86
CA THR A 691 -15.36 -46.64 -28.50
C THR A 691 -16.28 -47.83 -28.78
N TYR A 692 -16.05 -48.54 -29.90
CA TYR A 692 -16.90 -49.63 -30.37
C TYR A 692 -16.12 -50.94 -30.50
N ASP A 693 -16.66 -51.99 -29.91
CA ASP A 693 -16.07 -53.32 -29.91
C ASP A 693 -15.97 -53.88 -31.34
N HIS A 694 -14.88 -54.60 -31.62
CA HIS A 694 -14.68 -55.32 -32.88
C HIS A 694 -14.89 -54.47 -34.16
N SER A 695 -14.28 -53.28 -34.21
CA SER A 695 -14.19 -52.46 -35.42
C SER A 695 -12.84 -52.61 -36.16
N GLU A 696 -12.88 -52.88 -37.46
CA GLU A 696 -11.70 -53.09 -38.30
C GLU A 696 -11.74 -52.21 -39.56
N LEU A 697 -10.60 -51.59 -39.90
CA LEU A 697 -10.45 -50.87 -41.16
C LEU A 697 -10.42 -51.87 -42.34
N LEU A 698 -11.40 -51.79 -43.24
CA LEU A 698 -11.45 -52.59 -44.46
C LEU A 698 -10.70 -51.93 -45.63
N ALA A 699 -10.93 -50.63 -45.85
CA ALA A 699 -10.31 -49.91 -46.95
C ALA A 699 -10.12 -48.43 -46.64
N ARG A 700 -9.06 -47.84 -47.23
CA ARG A 700 -8.84 -46.40 -47.33
C ARG A 700 -8.62 -46.07 -48.79
N ARG A 701 -9.41 -45.14 -49.34
CA ARG A 701 -9.29 -44.71 -50.74
C ARG A 701 -9.29 -43.19 -50.81
N GLU A 702 -8.30 -42.63 -51.49
CA GLU A 702 -8.34 -41.25 -51.98
C GLU A 702 -9.15 -41.28 -53.28
N GLN A 703 -10.39 -40.80 -53.25
CA GLN A 703 -11.26 -40.80 -54.43
C GLN A 703 -11.64 -39.37 -54.81
N PRO A 704 -11.46 -38.97 -56.08
CA PRO A 704 -12.30 -37.96 -56.69
C PRO A 704 -13.72 -38.53 -56.80
N ARG A 705 -14.74 -37.74 -56.42
CA ARG A 705 -16.14 -38.09 -56.63
C ARG A 705 -16.37 -38.47 -58.10
N GLU A 706 -16.58 -39.75 -58.43
CA GLU A 706 -17.09 -40.14 -59.74
C GLU A 706 -18.54 -39.62 -59.82
N ARG A 707 -18.72 -38.46 -60.48
CA ARG A 707 -20.04 -37.95 -60.87
C ARG A 707 -20.65 -38.89 -61.90
N ASP A 708 -21.23 -40.00 -61.44
CA ASP A 708 -22.21 -40.72 -62.23
C ASP A 708 -23.49 -39.89 -62.27
N ARG A 709 -23.56 -39.00 -63.27
CA ARG A 709 -24.72 -38.18 -63.67
C ARG A 709 -26.00 -39.00 -63.97
N GLN A 710 -26.04 -40.29 -63.65
CA GLN A 710 -27.15 -41.19 -63.92
C GLN A 710 -27.80 -41.79 -62.66
N THR A 711 -27.31 -41.52 -61.45
CA THR A 711 -27.95 -41.98 -60.21
C THR A 711 -28.72 -40.86 -59.50
N LYS A 712 -29.82 -41.21 -58.82
CA LYS A 712 -30.67 -40.30 -58.03
C LYS A 712 -29.86 -39.42 -57.05
N SER A 713 -28.72 -39.89 -56.54
CA SER A 713 -27.86 -39.14 -55.60
C SER A 713 -27.21 -37.91 -56.21
N GLY A 714 -26.69 -37.99 -57.44
CA GLY A 714 -26.07 -36.83 -58.12
C GLY A 714 -27.08 -35.71 -58.40
N PHE A 715 -28.30 -36.11 -58.78
CA PHE A 715 -29.41 -35.18 -58.99
C PHE A 715 -29.92 -34.54 -57.68
N THR A 716 -29.79 -35.25 -56.54
CA THR A 716 -30.17 -34.74 -55.22
C THR A 716 -29.16 -33.72 -54.69
N ALA A 717 -27.86 -33.95 -54.91
CA ALA A 717 -26.81 -33.02 -54.52
C ALA A 717 -26.89 -31.67 -55.28
N ASP A 718 -27.11 -31.70 -56.59
CA ASP A 718 -27.32 -30.48 -57.40
C ASP A 718 -28.59 -29.73 -56.94
N MET A 719 -29.61 -30.47 -56.49
CA MET A 719 -30.85 -29.89 -55.96
C MET A 719 -30.63 -29.22 -54.59
N ASP A 720 -29.69 -29.73 -53.79
CA ASP A 720 -29.36 -29.19 -52.47
C ASP A 720 -28.60 -27.86 -52.53
N GLU A 721 -27.83 -27.64 -53.59
CA GLU A 721 -27.06 -26.41 -53.80
C GLU A 721 -27.97 -25.25 -54.25
N ILE A 722 -29.03 -25.54 -55.01
CA ILE A 722 -29.92 -24.51 -55.57
C ILE A 722 -31.13 -24.19 -54.69
N LEU A 723 -31.63 -25.14 -53.89
CA LEU A 723 -32.80 -24.94 -53.04
C LEU A 723 -32.41 -24.46 -51.64
N THR A 724 -33.09 -23.44 -51.12
CA THR A 724 -32.97 -23.10 -49.69
C THR A 724 -33.62 -24.20 -48.85
N ASP A 725 -33.18 -24.40 -47.60
CA ASP A 725 -33.75 -25.43 -46.71
C ASP A 725 -35.28 -25.40 -46.64
N ARG A 726 -35.87 -24.19 -46.58
CA ARG A 726 -37.33 -24.02 -46.56
C ARG A 726 -38.02 -24.41 -47.88
N GLN A 727 -37.36 -24.24 -49.01
CA GLN A 727 -37.85 -24.66 -50.33
C GLN A 727 -37.76 -26.18 -50.49
N ARG A 728 -36.68 -26.79 -49.98
CA ARG A 728 -36.48 -28.25 -49.96
C ARG A 728 -37.53 -28.94 -49.10
N GLU A 729 -37.73 -28.45 -47.88
CA GLU A 729 -38.72 -28.95 -46.93
C GLU A 729 -40.15 -28.90 -47.52
N VAL A 730 -40.53 -27.76 -48.12
CA VAL A 730 -41.85 -27.58 -48.76
C VAL A 730 -42.04 -28.52 -49.96
N LEU A 731 -41.03 -28.66 -50.82
CA LEU A 731 -41.11 -29.51 -52.02
C LEU A 731 -41.17 -31.00 -51.66
N ARG A 732 -40.34 -31.45 -50.73
CA ARG A 732 -40.31 -32.84 -50.24
C ARG A 732 -41.62 -33.21 -49.54
N THR A 733 -42.09 -32.36 -48.63
CA THR A 733 -43.36 -32.57 -47.93
C THR A 733 -44.54 -32.61 -48.90
N ALA A 734 -44.55 -31.77 -49.94
CA ALA A 734 -45.58 -31.82 -50.97
C ALA A 734 -45.54 -33.12 -51.78
N TYR A 735 -44.34 -33.60 -52.15
CA TYR A 735 -44.18 -34.86 -52.88
C TYR A 735 -44.63 -36.08 -52.07
N GLU A 736 -44.13 -36.22 -50.85
CA GLU A 736 -44.41 -37.37 -49.98
C GLU A 736 -45.85 -37.39 -49.45
N SER A 737 -46.54 -36.24 -49.42
CA SER A 737 -47.96 -36.16 -49.02
C SER A 737 -48.96 -36.41 -50.16
N GLY A 738 -48.48 -36.84 -51.33
CA GLY A 738 -49.33 -37.13 -52.49
C GLY A 738 -49.98 -35.89 -53.11
N PHE A 739 -49.41 -34.69 -52.90
CA PHE A 739 -49.93 -33.43 -53.48
C PHE A 739 -49.88 -33.42 -55.02
N PHE A 740 -48.93 -34.15 -55.60
CA PHE A 740 -48.72 -34.23 -57.05
C PHE A 740 -49.45 -35.39 -57.73
N GLU A 741 -50.03 -36.31 -56.94
CA GLU A 741 -50.76 -37.47 -57.45
C GLU A 741 -52.13 -37.07 -58.05
N SER A 742 -52.68 -37.94 -58.91
CA SER A 742 -53.99 -37.73 -59.53
C SER A 742 -54.92 -38.93 -59.33
N PRO A 743 -55.96 -38.82 -58.48
CA PRO A 743 -56.36 -37.66 -57.67
C PRO A 743 -55.41 -37.39 -56.50
N ARG A 744 -55.29 -36.13 -56.06
CA ARG A 744 -54.38 -35.71 -54.97
C ARG A 744 -54.80 -36.32 -53.63
N GLU A 745 -53.83 -36.82 -52.88
CA GLU A 745 -54.08 -37.40 -51.54
C GLU A 745 -54.22 -36.33 -50.46
N ARG A 746 -53.45 -35.22 -50.57
CA ARG A 746 -53.59 -34.04 -49.71
C ARG A 746 -53.65 -32.74 -50.49
N THR A 747 -54.43 -31.79 -49.98
CA THR A 747 -54.55 -30.45 -50.55
C THR A 747 -53.46 -29.52 -50.02
N GLY A 748 -53.15 -28.47 -50.77
CA GLY A 748 -52.12 -27.49 -50.38
C GLY A 748 -52.49 -26.68 -49.12
N SER A 749 -53.76 -26.69 -48.69
CA SER A 749 -54.17 -26.11 -47.40
C SER A 749 -53.77 -27.02 -46.24
N GLU A 750 -54.00 -28.33 -46.37
CA GLU A 750 -53.67 -29.32 -45.33
C GLU A 750 -52.15 -29.44 -45.15
N ILE A 751 -51.38 -29.32 -46.23
CA ILE A 751 -49.91 -29.32 -46.18
C ILE A 751 -49.38 -28.02 -45.58
N SER A 752 -50.01 -26.87 -45.88
CA SER A 752 -49.59 -25.60 -45.28
C SER A 752 -49.82 -25.56 -43.76
N ASP A 753 -50.91 -26.17 -43.30
CA ASP A 753 -51.21 -26.30 -41.87
C ASP A 753 -50.18 -27.20 -41.16
N ALA A 754 -49.77 -28.32 -41.79
CA ALA A 754 -48.74 -29.21 -41.27
C ALA A 754 -47.34 -28.54 -41.19
N LEU A 755 -47.04 -27.64 -42.12
CA LEU A 755 -45.77 -26.90 -42.18
C LEU A 755 -45.78 -25.60 -41.35
N GLY A 756 -46.90 -25.29 -40.67
CA GLY A 756 -47.05 -24.08 -39.86
C GLY A 756 -46.96 -22.77 -40.66
N VAL A 757 -47.34 -22.78 -41.94
CA VAL A 757 -47.29 -21.61 -42.84
C VAL A 757 -48.63 -21.33 -43.50
N SER A 758 -48.82 -20.10 -43.97
CA SER A 758 -50.02 -19.77 -44.74
C SER A 758 -49.99 -20.44 -46.12
N GLN A 759 -51.16 -20.83 -46.63
CA GLN A 759 -51.30 -21.43 -47.97
C GLN A 759 -50.64 -20.61 -49.12
N PRO A 760 -50.66 -19.26 -49.12
CA PRO A 760 -49.90 -18.47 -50.09
C PRO A 760 -48.38 -18.63 -49.96
N THR A 761 -47.87 -18.77 -48.74
CA THR A 761 -46.44 -18.94 -48.44
C THR A 761 -45.96 -20.32 -48.92
N PHE A 762 -46.73 -21.37 -48.63
CA PHE A 762 -46.53 -22.70 -49.18
C PHE A 762 -46.47 -22.68 -50.72
N ASN A 763 -47.47 -22.08 -51.38
CA ASN A 763 -47.50 -22.00 -52.85
C ASN A 763 -46.33 -21.21 -53.44
N ASN A 764 -45.87 -20.15 -52.76
CA ASN A 764 -44.73 -19.35 -53.19
C ASN A 764 -43.41 -20.15 -53.08
N HIS A 765 -43.17 -20.82 -51.95
CA HIS A 765 -42.01 -21.68 -51.79
C HIS A 765 -42.02 -22.86 -52.75
N LEU A 766 -43.19 -23.48 -52.96
CA LEU A 766 -43.34 -24.59 -53.89
C LEU A 766 -43.06 -24.16 -55.34
N ARG A 767 -43.61 -23.01 -55.79
CA ARG A 767 -43.32 -22.47 -57.13
C ARG A 767 -41.86 -22.06 -57.29
N ALA A 768 -41.26 -21.47 -56.26
CA ALA A 768 -39.85 -21.10 -56.30
C ALA A 768 -38.94 -22.33 -56.40
N ALA A 769 -39.27 -23.40 -55.66
CA ALA A 769 -38.56 -24.67 -55.72
C ALA A 769 -38.73 -25.35 -57.10
N GLN A 770 -39.97 -25.44 -57.61
CA GLN A 770 -40.26 -25.98 -58.93
C GLN A 770 -39.57 -25.23 -60.06
N ARG A 771 -39.50 -23.90 -59.98
CA ARG A 771 -38.81 -23.10 -61.00
C ARG A 771 -37.31 -23.40 -61.03
N LYS A 772 -36.64 -23.38 -59.87
CA LYS A 772 -35.21 -23.73 -59.76
C LYS A 772 -34.93 -25.16 -60.24
N PHE A 773 -35.84 -26.09 -59.93
CA PHE A 773 -35.80 -27.45 -60.43
C PHE A 773 -35.90 -27.51 -61.97
N PHE A 774 -36.82 -26.76 -62.58
CA PHE A 774 -36.94 -26.70 -64.03
C PHE A 774 -35.76 -25.98 -64.71
N GLU A 775 -35.16 -24.97 -64.08
CA GLU A 775 -33.91 -24.34 -64.55
C GLU A 775 -32.78 -25.39 -64.60
N LEU A 776 -32.63 -26.23 -63.57
CA LEU A 776 -31.65 -27.33 -63.56
C LEU A 776 -31.86 -28.34 -64.71
N VAL A 777 -33.11 -28.69 -65.00
CA VAL A 777 -33.49 -29.73 -65.99
C VAL A 777 -33.51 -29.22 -67.44
N PHE A 778 -33.80 -27.94 -67.67
CA PHE A 778 -34.02 -27.39 -69.02
C PHE A 778 -32.99 -26.33 -69.47
N GLU A 779 -32.14 -25.79 -68.58
CA GLU A 779 -31.09 -24.81 -68.93
C GLU A 779 -29.66 -25.38 -68.89
N SER A 780 -29.49 -26.69 -68.69
CA SER A 780 -28.18 -27.37 -68.74
C SER A 780 -27.77 -27.70 -70.19
N ASP A 781 -26.86 -26.88 -70.76
CA ASP A 781 -26.02 -27.18 -71.95
C ASP A 781 -24.62 -27.68 -71.51
#